data_AF-A0A521X0C4-F1
#
_entry.id   AF-A0A521X0C4-F1
#
_cell.length_a   1.000
_cell.length_b   1.000
_cell.length_c   1.000
_cell.angle_alpha   90.00
_cell.angle_beta   90.00
_cell.angle_gamma   90.00
#
_symmetry.space_group_name_H-M   'P 1'
#
loop_
_entity.id
_entity.type
_entity.pdbx_description
1 polymer ?
#
loop_
_entity_poly.entity_id
_entity_poly.type
_entity_poly.pdbx_seq_one_letter_code
_entity_poly.pdbx_strand_id
1 'polypeptide(L)'
;MMRADERGVSMVELVIGIAITTMIIGTIGAALVATLRTTTTGHNQQRATEQLRNGFFWLNQDTQSGVASLASVADGDVTMQWTDFSTGLAYSSRYQQSGTDLNRTLTVNGVPTVRTVATDLVAGGFTASRSGNSVTYALTVTNGASTQSRSETATMRVTDLPLTPFATVTAVPTATNTPTPTVTDTPTATPTSSCNGLNGEYYDNIDLTALQLTRVDATVNFNWGNGSPDPSIGADTFSVRWTGQVVPLYSETYTFYTTSDDGVRLWVNGQQIVNNWTNHPATENSGTIALTAGVQYDVKMEFFENGGLAVAKLWWSSPSQAKQAIPQTQLCPGPLAPPPPPFPLGTGTGLEGNYYNNMDFTAPALTRNDATIDFDWGSGSPDPLMGADTFSVRWIGFVQPRYSTTYTFSTTSDDGVRLWVNNVLIIDNWTDHAATVNSGTITLTAGVMYDFKMEYYENAGQAVAKLRWSNYYLPEEVIPTTQLYPPPPATPTATPTDTATATQTNTPTVTATDTATFTPTPTPTNTPVPTATNTPTTTATNTPSATPTATPDAWFDTGSYTGNGNSSQTIGGLTFQPDIIIVRSSIDDEAVIWTSAMPSGRAKRIASGNSLQTDLIDSVGATSFVVGGDDRVNREDTTFYWTAMKAGANVAIGSYTGNGNDNRNLDVVGFQPGWVMTIADGQDDYFRPSLVSGDASFAMDGTSSSSNRIQTIRPLGFQVGSSSGVNESGRDYYWIAFADTSKVVVNSYSGNGNDNRNITGLGMNPEFVWVKRSASSQSVWSDSAFPNDRTAYWGPNSPATNRIQSFISGGFQIGSNSEVNNNGNTYYYLALAP
;
A
#
# COMPACT_ATOMS: atom_id res chain seq x y z
N MET A 1 -39.04 43.82 -31.59
CA MET A 1 -38.55 43.47 -32.94
C MET A 1 -37.20 42.79 -32.81
N MET A 2 -36.78 42.00 -33.80
CA MET A 2 -35.52 41.25 -33.76
C MET A 2 -34.29 42.15 -34.00
N ARG A 3 -33.11 41.63 -33.66
CA ARG A 3 -31.81 42.33 -33.79
C ARG A 3 -31.36 42.44 -35.25
N ALA A 4 -30.55 43.46 -35.53
CA ALA A 4 -29.55 43.45 -36.59
C ALA A 4 -28.43 44.44 -36.21
N ASP A 5 -27.29 43.93 -35.73
CA ASP A 5 -25.99 44.64 -35.70
C ASP A 5 -24.92 43.73 -35.07
N GLU A 6 -24.32 42.84 -35.86
CA GLU A 6 -23.07 42.15 -35.51
C GLU A 6 -22.14 42.17 -36.74
N ARG A 7 -20.99 42.86 -36.63
CA ARG A 7 -19.91 42.85 -37.63
C ARG A 7 -18.77 41.98 -37.09
N GLY A 8 -18.26 41.07 -37.92
CA GLY A 8 -17.17 40.17 -37.53
C GLY A 8 -15.86 40.90 -37.24
N VAL A 9 -15.17 40.48 -36.18
CA VAL A 9 -13.83 40.93 -35.78
C VAL A 9 -12.77 40.33 -36.71
N SER A 10 -11.69 41.06 -37.01
CA SER A 10 -10.65 40.58 -37.93
C SER A 10 -9.65 39.63 -37.27
N MET A 11 -9.00 38.80 -38.07
CA MET A 11 -8.03 37.80 -37.58
C MET A 11 -6.77 38.44 -36.93
N VAL A 12 -6.44 39.69 -37.28
CA VAL A 12 -5.33 40.44 -36.66
C VAL A 12 -5.70 40.89 -35.23
N GLU A 13 -6.93 41.38 -35.05
CA GLU A 13 -7.46 41.72 -33.72
C GLU A 13 -7.59 40.46 -32.84
N LEU A 14 -7.93 39.31 -33.43
CA LEU A 14 -7.96 38.03 -32.72
C LEU A 14 -6.56 37.60 -32.23
N VAL A 15 -5.53 37.69 -33.07
CA VAL A 15 -4.15 37.32 -32.68
C VAL A 15 -3.56 38.28 -31.64
N ILE A 16 -3.79 39.59 -31.78
CA ILE A 16 -3.40 40.58 -30.76
C ILE A 16 -4.17 40.33 -29.46
N GLY A 17 -5.47 40.03 -29.55
CA GLY A 17 -6.30 39.65 -28.41
C GLY A 17 -5.79 38.42 -27.68
N ILE A 18 -5.40 37.37 -28.40
CA ILE A 18 -4.81 36.15 -27.82
C ILE A 18 -3.47 36.46 -27.13
N ALA A 19 -2.55 37.15 -27.79
CA ALA A 19 -1.23 37.47 -27.23
C ALA A 19 -1.34 38.32 -25.94
N ILE A 20 -2.21 39.33 -25.94
CA ILE A 20 -2.53 40.12 -24.74
C ILE A 20 -3.18 39.25 -23.67
N THR A 21 -4.12 38.38 -24.04
CA THR A 21 -4.81 37.47 -23.11
C THR A 21 -3.84 36.51 -22.42
N THR A 22 -2.89 35.88 -23.13
CA THR A 22 -1.91 34.98 -22.52
C THR A 22 -0.96 35.71 -21.57
N MET A 23 -0.51 36.92 -21.94
CA MET A 23 0.38 37.73 -21.10
C MET A 23 -0.32 38.27 -19.84
N ILE A 24 -1.60 38.62 -19.97
CA ILE A 24 -2.48 38.96 -18.85
C ILE A 24 -2.74 37.73 -17.97
N ILE A 25 -3.07 36.57 -18.53
CA ILE A 25 -3.34 35.34 -17.75
C ILE A 25 -2.10 34.89 -16.95
N GLY A 26 -0.88 35.01 -17.51
CA GLY A 26 0.34 34.67 -16.75
C GLY A 26 0.58 35.61 -15.56
N THR A 27 0.46 36.91 -15.76
CA THR A 27 0.75 37.92 -14.71
C THR A 27 -0.40 38.08 -13.70
N ILE A 28 -1.65 38.11 -14.17
CA ILE A 28 -2.83 38.03 -13.30
C ILE A 28 -2.88 36.66 -12.61
N GLY A 29 -2.50 35.55 -13.26
CA GLY A 29 -2.49 34.23 -12.62
C GLY A 29 -1.64 34.20 -11.34
N ALA A 30 -0.40 34.68 -11.41
CA ALA A 30 0.47 34.80 -10.24
C ALA A 30 -0.08 35.78 -9.18
N ALA A 31 -0.54 36.97 -9.60
CA ALA A 31 -1.08 37.99 -8.70
C ALA A 31 -2.41 37.57 -8.04
N LEU A 32 -3.26 36.84 -8.77
CA LEU A 32 -4.52 36.26 -8.32
C LEU A 32 -4.23 35.15 -7.32
N VAL A 33 -3.29 34.25 -7.57
CA VAL A 33 -2.88 33.22 -6.60
C VAL A 33 -2.27 33.82 -5.33
N ALA A 34 -1.54 34.93 -5.43
CA ALA A 34 -1.06 35.67 -4.25
C ALA A 34 -2.22 36.36 -3.48
N THR A 35 -3.16 36.99 -4.19
CA THR A 35 -4.35 37.63 -3.60
C THR A 35 -5.31 36.59 -2.98
N LEU A 36 -5.43 35.41 -3.60
CA LEU A 36 -6.17 34.24 -3.11
C LEU A 36 -5.60 33.69 -1.78
N ARG A 37 -4.32 33.91 -1.51
CA ARG A 37 -3.62 33.44 -0.30
C ARG A 37 -3.54 34.49 0.82
N THR A 38 -4.08 35.71 0.60
CA THR A 38 -3.92 36.86 1.50
C THR A 38 -5.20 37.65 1.76
N THR A 39 -6.30 37.35 1.06
CA THR A 39 -7.60 37.99 1.25
C THR A 39 -8.63 36.99 1.78
N THR A 40 -9.62 37.47 2.55
CA THR A 40 -10.72 36.62 3.04
C THR A 40 -11.48 35.96 1.90
N THR A 41 -11.82 36.70 0.84
CA THR A 41 -12.42 36.15 -0.39
C THR A 41 -11.56 35.02 -0.99
N GLY A 42 -10.24 35.17 -0.92
CA GLY A 42 -9.27 34.17 -1.34
C GLY A 42 -9.30 32.88 -0.53
N HIS A 43 -9.17 33.00 0.80
CA HIS A 43 -9.27 31.84 1.70
C HIS A 43 -10.63 31.16 1.62
N ASN A 44 -11.70 31.94 1.43
CA ASN A 44 -13.05 31.42 1.20
C ASN A 44 -13.15 30.63 -0.11
N GLN A 45 -12.54 31.12 -1.20
CA GLN A 45 -12.43 30.33 -2.44
C GLN A 45 -11.60 29.07 -2.21
N GLN A 46 -10.45 29.13 -1.54
CA GLN A 46 -9.63 27.95 -1.23
C GLN A 46 -10.39 26.90 -0.42
N ARG A 47 -11.10 27.31 0.64
CA ARG A 47 -11.95 26.43 1.46
C ARG A 47 -13.11 25.85 0.66
N ALA A 48 -13.78 26.63 -0.18
CA ALA A 48 -14.84 26.10 -1.05
C ALA A 48 -14.29 25.07 -2.06
N THR A 49 -13.11 25.32 -2.66
CA THR A 49 -12.41 24.35 -3.53
C THR A 49 -11.97 23.10 -2.77
N GLU A 50 -11.61 23.22 -1.48
CA GLU A 50 -11.30 22.10 -0.60
C GLU A 50 -12.54 21.27 -0.25
N GLN A 51 -13.67 21.89 0.12
CA GLN A 51 -14.93 21.17 0.34
C GLN A 51 -15.43 20.46 -0.93
N LEU A 52 -15.32 21.11 -2.10
CA LEU A 52 -15.59 20.45 -3.37
C LEU A 52 -14.67 19.22 -3.56
N ARG A 53 -13.36 19.37 -3.39
CA ARG A 53 -12.39 18.27 -3.54
C ARG A 53 -12.70 17.10 -2.60
N ASN A 54 -13.04 17.39 -1.35
CA ASN A 54 -13.34 16.37 -0.34
C ASN A 54 -14.65 15.63 -0.67
N GLY A 55 -15.71 16.36 -1.02
CA GLY A 55 -16.98 15.78 -1.44
C GLY A 55 -16.83 14.90 -2.69
N PHE A 56 -16.09 15.37 -3.70
CA PHE A 56 -15.82 14.63 -4.93
C PHE A 56 -14.92 13.42 -4.72
N PHE A 57 -13.90 13.48 -3.85
CA PHE A 57 -13.07 12.33 -3.50
C PHE A 57 -13.93 11.14 -3.04
N TRP A 58 -14.80 11.37 -2.04
CA TRP A 58 -15.67 10.33 -1.49
C TRP A 58 -16.71 9.85 -2.53
N LEU A 59 -17.39 10.77 -3.22
CA LEU A 59 -18.36 10.44 -4.28
C LEU A 59 -17.73 9.56 -5.36
N ASN A 60 -16.56 9.93 -5.88
CA ASN A 60 -15.90 9.20 -6.97
C ASN A 60 -15.40 7.82 -6.50
N GLN A 61 -14.80 7.73 -5.30
CA GLN A 61 -14.33 6.48 -4.70
C GLN A 61 -15.46 5.47 -4.50
N ASP A 62 -16.60 5.91 -3.95
CA ASP A 62 -17.77 5.05 -3.76
C ASP A 62 -18.47 4.71 -5.08
N THR A 63 -18.44 5.58 -6.08
CA THR A 63 -19.04 5.28 -7.39
C THR A 63 -18.23 4.24 -8.13
N GLN A 64 -16.90 4.33 -8.12
CA GLN A 64 -15.99 3.32 -8.70
C GLN A 64 -16.03 1.98 -7.94
N SER A 65 -16.54 1.99 -6.70
CA SER A 65 -16.83 0.77 -5.93
C SER A 65 -18.22 0.23 -6.25
N GLY A 66 -19.22 1.12 -6.34
CA GLY A 66 -20.62 0.84 -6.60
C GLY A 66 -20.92 0.08 -7.89
N VAL A 67 -21.91 -0.80 -7.85
CA VAL A 67 -22.42 -1.59 -8.97
C VAL A 67 -23.65 -0.90 -9.57
N ALA A 68 -23.63 -0.74 -10.88
CA ALA A 68 -24.66 0.00 -11.61
C ALA A 68 -26.06 -0.61 -11.48
N SER A 69 -26.20 -1.94 -11.42
CA SER A 69 -27.53 -2.58 -11.28
C SER A 69 -28.15 -2.41 -9.89
N LEU A 70 -27.36 -2.06 -8.86
CA LEU A 70 -27.79 -1.91 -7.48
C LEU A 70 -27.87 -0.43 -7.02
N ALA A 71 -27.27 0.48 -7.80
CA ALA A 71 -27.24 1.90 -7.46
C ALA A 71 -28.56 2.65 -7.76
N SER A 72 -29.09 3.33 -6.75
CA SER A 72 -30.22 4.26 -6.88
C SER A 72 -29.70 5.69 -6.96
N VAL A 73 -30.03 6.42 -8.03
CA VAL A 73 -29.62 7.81 -8.25
C VAL A 73 -30.87 8.66 -8.45
N ALA A 74 -31.14 9.52 -7.49
CA ALA A 74 -32.12 10.58 -7.57
C ALA A 74 -31.45 11.94 -7.28
N ASP A 75 -32.12 13.03 -7.64
CA ASP A 75 -31.51 14.34 -7.47
C ASP A 75 -31.38 14.70 -5.97
N GLY A 76 -30.15 15.01 -5.54
CA GLY A 76 -29.80 15.21 -4.12
C GLY A 76 -29.77 13.95 -3.24
N ASP A 77 -29.98 12.75 -3.79
CA ASP A 77 -29.99 11.48 -3.04
C ASP A 77 -29.41 10.32 -3.88
N VAL A 78 -28.18 9.92 -3.54
CA VAL A 78 -27.39 8.96 -4.32
C VAL A 78 -27.00 7.79 -3.44
N THR A 79 -27.49 6.59 -3.75
CA THR A 79 -27.09 5.34 -3.10
C THR A 79 -26.31 4.47 -4.08
N MET A 80 -25.00 4.30 -3.83
CA MET A 80 -24.15 3.30 -4.50
C MET A 80 -24.13 2.03 -3.64
N GLN A 81 -24.24 0.85 -4.25
CA GLN A 81 -24.14 -0.44 -3.53
C GLN A 81 -23.19 -1.39 -4.24
N TRP A 82 -22.39 -2.15 -3.51
CA TRP A 82 -21.41 -3.11 -4.05
C TRP A 82 -21.09 -4.19 -3.04
N THR A 83 -20.35 -5.23 -3.44
CA THR A 83 -19.81 -6.24 -2.53
C THR A 83 -18.29 -6.21 -2.56
N ASP A 84 -17.63 -6.35 -1.41
CA ASP A 84 -16.20 -6.63 -1.38
C ASP A 84 -15.97 -8.14 -1.46
N PHE A 85 -15.41 -8.62 -2.57
CA PHE A 85 -15.22 -10.06 -2.84
C PHE A 85 -14.02 -10.67 -2.12
N SER A 86 -13.17 -9.88 -1.48
CA SER A 86 -12.18 -10.42 -0.54
C SER A 86 -12.85 -11.03 0.70
N THR A 87 -14.08 -10.60 1.03
CA THR A 87 -14.76 -10.94 2.30
C THR A 87 -16.28 -11.19 2.21
N GLY A 88 -16.90 -10.99 1.04
CA GLY A 88 -18.33 -11.20 0.78
C GLY A 88 -19.27 -10.15 1.38
N LEU A 89 -18.77 -8.97 1.75
CA LEU A 89 -19.51 -7.97 2.54
C LEU A 89 -20.24 -6.96 1.65
N ALA A 90 -21.52 -6.72 1.93
CA ALA A 90 -22.39 -5.86 1.13
C ALA A 90 -22.39 -4.41 1.64
N TYR A 91 -22.00 -3.50 0.77
CA TYR A 91 -21.89 -2.06 0.98
C TYR A 91 -23.04 -1.30 0.33
N SER A 92 -23.42 -0.18 0.95
CA SER A 92 -24.42 0.75 0.45
C SER A 92 -24.13 2.18 0.96
N SER A 93 -23.36 2.97 0.22
CA SER A 93 -23.09 4.37 0.54
C SER A 93 -24.19 5.30 0.00
N ARG A 94 -24.94 5.94 0.90
CA ARG A 94 -25.99 6.91 0.56
C ARG A 94 -25.57 8.34 0.87
N TYR A 95 -25.38 9.14 -0.16
CA TYR A 95 -25.10 10.58 -0.08
C TYR A 95 -26.40 11.37 -0.10
N GLN A 96 -26.59 12.23 0.89
CA GLN A 96 -27.65 13.24 0.91
C GLN A 96 -27.12 14.56 1.44
N GLN A 97 -27.69 15.66 0.97
CA GLN A 97 -27.47 16.96 1.61
C GLN A 97 -28.40 17.16 2.82
N SER A 98 -27.82 17.57 3.95
CA SER A 98 -28.53 17.91 5.18
C SER A 98 -28.10 19.31 5.63
N GLY A 99 -28.95 20.32 5.40
CA GLY A 99 -28.56 21.72 5.64
C GLY A 99 -27.42 22.14 4.71
N THR A 100 -26.29 22.58 5.26
CA THR A 100 -25.06 22.93 4.52
C THR A 100 -24.15 21.75 4.22
N ASP A 101 -24.53 20.54 4.63
CA ASP A 101 -23.57 19.46 4.81
C ASP A 101 -23.90 18.29 3.87
N LEU A 102 -22.95 17.88 3.03
CA LEU A 102 -23.04 16.65 2.28
C LEU A 102 -22.69 15.48 3.19
N ASN A 103 -23.69 14.68 3.54
CA ASN A 103 -23.55 13.56 4.45
C ASN A 103 -23.52 12.24 3.67
N ARG A 104 -22.37 11.57 3.72
CA ARG A 104 -22.15 10.20 3.27
C ARG A 104 -22.61 9.25 4.38
N THR A 105 -23.66 8.49 4.12
CA THR A 105 -24.15 7.42 4.99
C THR A 105 -23.61 6.09 4.46
N LEU A 106 -22.41 5.67 4.90
CA LEU A 106 -21.89 4.37 4.50
C LEU A 106 -22.58 3.27 5.30
N THR A 107 -23.35 2.44 4.60
CA THR A 107 -24.03 1.28 5.20
C THR A 107 -23.24 0.03 4.87
N VAL A 108 -22.78 -0.72 5.87
CA VAL A 108 -22.08 -2.01 5.68
C VAL A 108 -22.90 -3.12 6.32
N ASN A 109 -23.28 -4.14 5.56
CA ASN A 109 -24.21 -5.21 5.97
C ASN A 109 -25.48 -4.69 6.69
N GLY A 110 -26.00 -3.54 6.25
CA GLY A 110 -27.19 -2.90 6.83
C GLY A 110 -26.93 -1.93 8.01
N VAL A 111 -25.68 -1.74 8.44
CA VAL A 111 -25.32 -0.83 9.55
C VAL A 111 -24.83 0.53 9.01
N PRO A 112 -25.58 1.64 9.17
CA PRO A 112 -25.25 2.94 8.58
C PRO A 112 -24.38 3.84 9.48
N THR A 113 -23.24 4.27 8.95
CA THR A 113 -22.35 5.28 9.55
C THR A 113 -22.41 6.57 8.75
N VAL A 114 -22.86 7.67 9.37
CA VAL A 114 -22.97 8.99 8.73
C VAL A 114 -21.69 9.80 8.94
N ARG A 115 -21.10 10.33 7.86
CA ARG A 115 -19.97 11.27 7.86
C ARG A 115 -20.28 12.46 6.95
N THR A 116 -20.10 13.67 7.46
CA THR A 116 -20.04 14.87 6.61
C THR A 116 -18.74 14.85 5.81
N VAL A 117 -18.86 14.85 4.48
CA VAL A 117 -17.74 14.76 3.53
C VAL A 117 -17.44 16.08 2.82
N ALA A 118 -18.40 17.01 2.81
CA ALA A 118 -18.22 18.40 2.43
C ALA A 118 -19.20 19.27 3.24
N THR A 119 -18.75 20.45 3.68
CA THR A 119 -19.58 21.48 4.34
C THR A 119 -19.75 22.70 3.45
N ASP A 120 -20.48 23.70 3.96
CA ASP A 120 -20.74 24.99 3.29
C ASP A 120 -21.53 24.88 1.96
N LEU A 121 -22.24 23.78 1.69
CA LEU A 121 -23.13 23.64 0.52
C LEU A 121 -24.29 24.66 0.57
N VAL A 122 -24.67 25.22 -0.58
CA VAL A 122 -25.95 25.92 -0.71
C VAL A 122 -27.10 24.91 -0.64
N ALA A 123 -28.28 25.29 -0.14
CA ALA A 123 -29.43 24.39 -0.10
C ALA A 123 -29.82 23.92 -1.52
N GLY A 124 -29.86 22.60 -1.75
CA GLY A 124 -30.03 22.02 -3.09
C GLY A 124 -28.75 22.09 -3.96
N GLY A 125 -27.59 22.29 -3.33
CA GLY A 125 -26.29 22.41 -3.97
C GLY A 125 -25.65 21.06 -4.32
N PHE A 126 -26.11 19.96 -3.74
CA PHE A 126 -25.82 18.60 -4.23
C PHE A 126 -26.92 18.17 -5.21
N THR A 127 -26.54 17.89 -6.46
CA THR A 127 -27.42 17.33 -7.48
C THR A 127 -26.78 16.11 -8.13
N ALA A 128 -27.61 15.22 -8.67
CA ALA A 128 -27.14 13.96 -9.25
C ALA A 128 -28.03 13.45 -10.38
N SER A 129 -27.39 12.93 -11.44
CA SER A 129 -28.06 12.33 -12.59
C SER A 129 -27.29 11.11 -13.09
N ARG A 130 -28.00 10.13 -13.67
CA ARG A 130 -27.43 8.86 -14.12
C ARG A 130 -27.70 8.64 -15.60
N SER A 131 -26.68 8.17 -16.33
CA SER A 131 -26.80 7.70 -17.71
C SER A 131 -26.09 6.35 -17.84
N GLY A 132 -26.84 5.28 -18.10
CA GLY A 132 -26.31 3.92 -18.13
C GLY A 132 -25.64 3.53 -16.80
N ASN A 133 -24.32 3.34 -16.85
CA ASN A 133 -23.48 2.99 -15.70
C ASN A 133 -22.65 4.17 -15.18
N SER A 134 -22.78 5.37 -15.75
CA SER A 134 -22.10 6.58 -15.28
C SER A 134 -23.07 7.48 -14.52
N VAL A 135 -22.55 8.13 -13.48
CA VAL A 135 -23.29 9.06 -12.63
C VAL A 135 -22.57 10.41 -12.60
N THR A 136 -23.27 11.46 -12.97
CA THR A 136 -22.79 12.84 -12.93
C THR A 136 -23.35 13.54 -11.72
N TYR A 137 -22.45 13.94 -10.82
CA TYR A 137 -22.76 14.74 -9.64
C TYR A 137 -22.47 16.22 -9.92
N ALA A 138 -23.20 17.11 -9.27
CA ALA A 138 -22.73 18.48 -9.05
C ALA A 138 -22.71 18.79 -7.56
N LEU A 139 -21.72 19.60 -7.16
CA LEU A 139 -21.62 20.19 -5.83
C LEU A 139 -21.48 21.70 -5.98
N THR A 140 -22.28 22.45 -5.21
CA THR A 140 -22.24 23.91 -5.10
C THR A 140 -22.04 24.33 -3.66
N VAL A 141 -20.91 24.97 -3.40
CA VAL A 141 -20.42 25.35 -2.07
C VAL A 141 -20.26 26.87 -2.00
N THR A 142 -20.76 27.50 -0.94
CA THR A 142 -20.65 28.95 -0.70
C THR A 142 -19.96 29.21 0.64
N ASN A 143 -18.73 29.72 0.59
CA ASN A 143 -18.04 30.19 1.78
C ASN A 143 -18.02 31.74 1.81
N GLY A 144 -18.75 32.34 2.75
CA GLY A 144 -18.98 33.79 2.78
C GLY A 144 -19.63 34.27 1.48
N ALA A 145 -18.95 35.18 0.75
CA ALA A 145 -19.41 35.67 -0.56
C ALA A 145 -18.95 34.82 -1.77
N SER A 146 -18.20 33.74 -1.54
CA SER A 146 -17.56 32.94 -2.59
C SER A 146 -18.31 31.63 -2.84
N THR A 147 -19.18 31.64 -3.86
CA THR A 147 -19.83 30.42 -4.38
C THR A 147 -18.99 29.78 -5.47
N GLN A 148 -18.81 28.46 -5.41
CA GLN A 148 -18.24 27.64 -6.49
C GLN A 148 -19.14 26.43 -6.75
N SER A 149 -19.42 26.17 -8.02
CA SER A 149 -20.06 24.95 -8.51
C SER A 149 -19.06 24.13 -9.31
N ARG A 150 -19.08 22.81 -9.16
CA ARG A 150 -18.30 21.86 -9.96
C ARG A 150 -19.15 20.63 -10.21
N SER A 151 -18.92 19.98 -11.35
CA SER A 151 -19.53 18.69 -11.68
C SER A 151 -18.46 17.69 -12.09
N GLU A 152 -18.64 16.42 -11.74
CA GLU A 152 -17.83 15.30 -12.22
C GLU A 152 -18.72 14.10 -12.52
N THR A 153 -18.25 13.27 -13.44
CA THR A 153 -18.86 11.98 -13.77
C THR A 153 -17.94 10.88 -13.29
N ALA A 154 -18.47 9.95 -12.49
CA ALA A 154 -17.80 8.71 -12.14
C ALA A 154 -18.60 7.52 -12.69
N THR A 155 -17.90 6.44 -13.03
CA THR A 155 -18.51 5.24 -13.61
C THR A 155 -18.56 4.11 -12.59
N MET A 156 -19.74 3.52 -12.47
CA MET A 156 -20.04 2.37 -11.62
C MET A 156 -19.56 1.07 -12.29
N ARG A 157 -19.21 0.09 -11.47
CA ARG A 157 -18.92 -1.27 -11.91
C ARG A 157 -20.15 -1.87 -12.60
N VAL A 158 -19.92 -2.62 -13.67
CA VAL A 158 -21.00 -3.31 -14.39
C VAL A 158 -21.47 -4.54 -13.61
N THR A 159 -20.53 -5.21 -12.94
CA THR A 159 -20.67 -6.42 -12.13
C THR A 159 -19.69 -6.36 -10.94
N ASP A 160 -19.69 -7.37 -10.08
CA ASP A 160 -19.19 -7.30 -8.70
C ASP A 160 -18.22 -8.51 -8.49
N LEU A 161 -16.88 -8.31 -8.43
CA LEU A 161 -15.79 -9.34 -8.37
C LEU A 161 -14.42 -8.82 -7.75
N PRO A 162 -13.41 -9.67 -7.38
CA PRO A 162 -12.17 -9.33 -6.58
C PRO A 162 -10.82 -9.01 -7.31
N LEU A 163 -9.75 -8.59 -6.56
CA LEU A 163 -8.37 -8.20 -7.00
C LEU A 163 -7.22 -8.51 -5.93
N THR A 164 -5.91 -8.22 -6.18
CA THR A 164 -4.69 -8.63 -5.37
C THR A 164 -3.47 -7.60 -5.33
N PRO A 165 -2.33 -7.78 -4.55
CA PRO A 165 -1.37 -6.68 -4.15
C PRO A 165 0.20 -6.89 -4.06
N PHE A 166 1.06 -5.83 -3.95
CA PHE A 166 2.55 -5.87 -3.66
C PHE A 166 3.13 -4.80 -2.67
N ALA A 167 4.45 -4.84 -2.32
CA ALA A 167 5.11 -4.16 -1.15
C ALA A 167 6.43 -3.33 -1.41
N THR A 168 6.96 -2.58 -0.39
CA THR A 168 7.84 -1.37 -0.51
C THR A 168 8.79 -1.06 0.71
N VAL A 169 9.45 0.14 0.76
CA VAL A 169 10.05 0.94 1.91
C VAL A 169 11.63 1.13 1.93
N THR A 170 12.23 1.94 2.84
CA THR A 170 13.42 2.87 2.64
C THR A 170 14.80 2.48 3.29
N ALA A 171 15.71 3.23 4.01
CA ALA A 171 15.84 4.55 4.71
C ALA A 171 17.34 5.03 4.90
N VAL A 172 17.64 6.11 5.67
CA VAL A 172 18.91 6.93 5.68
C VAL A 172 19.27 7.56 7.07
N PRO A 173 20.53 7.97 7.39
CA PRO A 173 20.88 8.86 8.54
C PRO A 173 21.65 10.19 8.21
N THR A 174 21.68 11.18 9.14
CA THR A 174 22.24 12.56 8.94
C THR A 174 22.69 13.24 10.26
N ALA A 175 23.68 14.17 10.25
CA ALA A 175 23.94 15.18 11.33
C ALA A 175 24.93 16.32 10.92
N THR A 176 25.00 17.43 11.70
CA THR A 176 25.71 18.70 11.36
C THR A 176 26.40 19.37 12.57
N ASN A 177 27.41 20.25 12.36
CA ASN A 177 27.60 21.61 12.99
C ASN A 177 29.07 22.14 13.06
N THR A 178 29.22 23.48 13.18
CA THR A 178 30.50 24.25 13.31
C THR A 178 30.61 24.89 14.71
N PRO A 179 31.82 25.17 15.26
CA PRO A 179 32.51 26.46 14.98
C PRO A 179 34.06 26.42 14.98
N THR A 180 34.69 27.53 14.56
CA THR A 180 36.15 27.72 14.34
C THR A 180 36.96 27.93 15.64
N PRO A 181 38.20 27.42 15.71
CA PRO A 181 39.36 28.30 15.93
C PRO A 181 40.55 28.05 14.98
N THR A 182 41.42 29.04 14.81
CA THR A 182 42.52 29.04 13.83
C THR A 182 43.80 28.37 14.35
N VAL A 183 44.36 27.41 13.60
CA VAL A 183 45.80 27.12 13.55
C VAL A 183 46.21 26.89 12.10
N THR A 184 47.35 27.45 11.70
CA THR A 184 47.92 27.29 10.36
C THR A 184 48.82 26.05 10.30
N ASP A 185 48.61 25.17 9.32
CA ASP A 185 49.73 24.49 8.67
C ASP A 185 49.37 24.03 7.25
N THR A 186 50.38 23.88 6.38
CA THR A 186 50.20 23.67 4.92
C THR A 186 50.24 22.18 4.55
N PRO A 187 49.33 21.67 3.70
CA PRO A 187 49.18 20.23 3.49
C PRO A 187 50.25 19.62 2.56
N THR A 188 50.54 18.33 2.79
CA THR A 188 51.00 17.39 1.76
C THR A 188 49.98 16.25 1.68
N ALA A 189 49.46 15.97 0.49
CA ALA A 189 48.33 15.06 0.31
C ALA A 189 48.69 13.79 -0.48
N THR A 190 47.97 12.71 -0.20
CA THR A 190 47.85 11.53 -1.08
C THR A 190 46.36 11.18 -1.15
N PRO A 191 45.73 11.07 -2.34
CA PRO A 191 44.28 10.99 -2.46
C PRO A 191 43.74 9.55 -2.57
N THR A 192 42.48 9.36 -2.16
CA THR A 192 41.58 8.34 -2.72
C THR A 192 40.22 8.98 -3.03
N SER A 193 39.82 8.92 -4.29
CA SER A 193 38.55 9.46 -4.82
C SER A 193 37.55 8.34 -5.05
N SER A 194 36.28 8.52 -4.70
CA SER A 194 35.20 7.56 -4.97
C SER A 194 34.19 7.98 -6.05
N CYS A 195 34.13 9.27 -6.40
CA CYS A 195 33.18 9.80 -7.37
C CYS A 195 33.91 10.56 -8.49
N ASN A 196 33.84 10.00 -9.70
CA ASN A 196 34.59 10.47 -10.87
C ASN A 196 33.87 10.21 -12.22
N GLY A 197 32.56 9.92 -12.23
CA GLY A 197 31.77 9.69 -13.44
C GLY A 197 30.73 8.58 -13.32
N LEU A 198 30.22 8.11 -14.46
CA LEU A 198 29.40 6.89 -14.59
C LEU A 198 30.07 5.89 -15.54
N ASN A 199 29.81 4.59 -15.37
CA ASN A 199 30.26 3.53 -16.26
C ASN A 199 29.39 3.53 -17.52
N GLY A 200 29.92 4.00 -18.65
CA GLY A 200 29.29 3.95 -19.97
C GLY A 200 29.63 2.66 -20.71
N GLU A 201 28.61 1.84 -20.98
CA GLU A 201 28.62 0.72 -21.93
C GLU A 201 28.18 1.23 -23.30
N TYR A 202 28.97 0.97 -24.35
CA TYR A 202 28.76 1.53 -25.69
C TYR A 202 28.59 0.42 -26.75
N TYR A 203 27.56 0.56 -27.58
CA TYR A 203 27.03 -0.48 -28.46
C TYR A 203 26.88 0.02 -29.90
N ASP A 204 27.17 -0.81 -30.89
CA ASP A 204 27.12 -0.47 -32.33
C ASP A 204 25.78 -0.88 -33.00
N ASN A 205 24.73 -0.96 -32.19
CA ASN A 205 23.32 -1.15 -32.56
C ASN A 205 22.45 -0.25 -31.67
N ILE A 206 21.23 0.09 -32.09
CA ILE A 206 20.28 0.91 -31.30
C ILE A 206 19.64 0.17 -30.10
N ASP A 207 19.75 -1.15 -30.04
CA ASP A 207 19.00 -2.03 -29.14
C ASP A 207 19.79 -2.50 -27.91
N LEU A 208 20.94 -1.87 -27.63
CA LEU A 208 21.88 -2.23 -26.55
C LEU A 208 22.46 -3.65 -26.70
N THR A 209 22.55 -4.17 -27.93
CA THR A 209 23.31 -5.38 -28.29
C THR A 209 24.65 -5.04 -28.96
N ALA A 210 25.56 -6.02 -29.08
CA ALA A 210 26.91 -5.85 -29.65
C ALA A 210 27.75 -4.73 -28.97
N LEU A 211 28.10 -4.98 -27.70
CA LEU A 211 28.98 -4.11 -26.90
C LEU A 211 30.36 -3.99 -27.56
N GLN A 212 30.78 -2.77 -27.89
CA GLN A 212 32.12 -2.48 -28.44
C GLN A 212 33.12 -2.09 -27.35
N LEU A 213 32.73 -1.20 -26.41
CA LEU A 213 33.62 -0.71 -25.36
C LEU A 213 32.89 -0.32 -24.08
N THR A 214 33.66 -0.20 -23.00
CA THR A 214 33.22 0.34 -21.71
C THR A 214 34.22 1.40 -21.23
N ARG A 215 33.75 2.56 -20.74
CA ARG A 215 34.61 3.59 -20.12
C ARG A 215 33.90 4.30 -18.96
N VAL A 216 34.65 5.09 -18.18
CA VAL A 216 34.07 5.99 -17.17
C VAL A 216 33.94 7.39 -17.76
N ASP A 217 32.70 7.86 -17.94
CA ASP A 217 32.41 9.20 -18.43
C ASP A 217 32.18 10.15 -17.24
N ALA A 218 33.01 11.20 -17.15
CA ALA A 218 33.00 12.15 -16.03
C ALA A 218 31.63 12.81 -15.78
N THR A 219 30.89 13.09 -16.85
CA THR A 219 29.49 13.57 -16.84
C THR A 219 28.81 13.14 -18.13
N VAL A 220 27.53 12.76 -18.09
CA VAL A 220 26.73 12.58 -19.32
C VAL A 220 26.29 13.96 -19.81
N ASN A 221 27.09 14.56 -20.69
CA ASN A 221 26.81 15.88 -21.26
C ASN A 221 27.40 16.00 -22.67
N PHE A 222 26.99 15.08 -23.54
CA PHE A 222 27.53 14.89 -24.88
C PHE A 222 26.71 15.61 -25.96
N ASN A 223 27.41 15.92 -27.05
CA ASN A 223 26.88 16.38 -28.32
C ASN A 223 27.92 15.96 -29.37
N TRP A 224 27.64 14.88 -30.10
CA TRP A 224 28.54 14.34 -31.11
C TRP A 224 28.22 14.88 -32.52
N GLY A 225 27.02 15.43 -32.71
CA GLY A 225 26.55 15.90 -34.01
C GLY A 225 26.40 14.74 -34.98
N ASN A 226 26.82 14.90 -36.24
CA ASN A 226 26.82 13.82 -37.25
C ASN A 226 28.02 12.86 -37.06
N GLY A 227 28.24 12.35 -35.85
CA GLY A 227 29.43 11.59 -35.48
C GLY A 227 29.24 10.71 -34.24
N SER A 228 30.18 9.79 -34.04
CA SER A 228 30.08 8.72 -33.04
C SER A 228 30.84 9.01 -31.73
N PRO A 229 30.51 8.31 -30.63
CA PRO A 229 31.18 8.46 -29.33
C PRO A 229 32.61 7.90 -29.27
N ASP A 230 33.02 7.09 -30.25
CA ASP A 230 34.34 6.51 -30.41
C ASP A 230 34.55 6.02 -31.87
N PRO A 231 35.77 6.06 -32.44
CA PRO A 231 36.04 5.57 -33.81
C PRO A 231 35.75 4.08 -34.06
N SER A 232 35.49 3.28 -33.01
CA SER A 232 35.04 1.88 -33.12
C SER A 232 33.52 1.72 -33.32
N ILE A 233 32.76 2.83 -33.36
CA ILE A 233 31.29 2.87 -33.42
C ILE A 233 30.85 3.70 -34.62
N GLY A 234 29.78 3.27 -35.30
CA GLY A 234 29.15 3.96 -36.42
C GLY A 234 28.61 5.36 -36.06
N ALA A 235 28.54 6.25 -37.05
CA ALA A 235 28.02 7.62 -36.85
C ALA A 235 26.52 7.65 -36.54
N ASP A 236 25.79 6.67 -37.06
CA ASP A 236 24.35 6.44 -36.87
C ASP A 236 24.15 5.04 -36.28
N THR A 237 22.94 4.73 -35.80
CA THR A 237 22.49 3.40 -35.35
C THR A 237 23.22 2.80 -34.12
N PHE A 238 23.72 3.63 -33.20
CA PHE A 238 24.42 3.20 -31.98
C PHE A 238 23.58 3.39 -30.71
N SER A 239 24.00 2.79 -29.58
CA SER A 239 23.36 3.01 -28.27
C SER A 239 24.35 3.00 -27.10
N VAL A 240 23.94 3.55 -25.97
CA VAL A 240 24.77 3.71 -24.77
C VAL A 240 23.95 3.47 -23.50
N ARG A 241 24.52 2.75 -22.53
CA ARG A 241 24.02 2.66 -21.17
C ARG A 241 25.04 3.22 -20.18
N TRP A 242 24.69 4.30 -19.47
CA TRP A 242 25.45 4.75 -18.31
C TRP A 242 24.85 4.17 -17.02
N THR A 243 25.71 3.60 -16.18
CA THR A 243 25.36 3.05 -14.86
C THR A 243 26.30 3.58 -13.76
N GLY A 244 25.78 3.69 -12.54
CA GLY A 244 26.54 4.08 -11.36
C GLY A 244 25.62 4.63 -10.29
N GLN A 245 26.10 5.58 -9.50
CA GLN A 245 25.34 6.19 -8.42
C GLN A 245 25.39 7.72 -8.48
N VAL A 246 24.28 8.37 -8.13
CA VAL A 246 24.15 9.83 -7.98
C VAL A 246 24.02 10.19 -6.50
N VAL A 247 24.72 11.25 -6.08
CA VAL A 247 24.66 11.79 -4.71
C VAL A 247 23.99 13.16 -4.73
N PRO A 248 22.85 13.38 -4.06
CA PRO A 248 22.23 14.70 -3.96
C PRO A 248 22.86 15.53 -2.83
N LEU A 249 22.89 16.85 -3.02
CA LEU A 249 23.37 17.79 -2.01
C LEU A 249 22.30 18.17 -0.97
N TYR A 250 21.02 17.94 -1.28
CA TYR A 250 19.87 18.38 -0.47
C TYR A 250 18.86 17.24 -0.26
N SER A 251 18.05 17.34 0.79
CA SER A 251 16.96 16.40 1.09
C SER A 251 15.64 16.94 0.57
N GLU A 252 15.42 16.81 -0.73
CA GLU A 252 14.37 17.50 -1.48
C GLU A 252 13.82 16.63 -2.63
N THR A 253 12.68 17.04 -3.21
CA THR A 253 12.26 16.53 -4.52
C THR A 253 13.17 17.09 -5.60
N TYR A 254 13.97 16.23 -6.21
CA TYR A 254 14.77 16.55 -7.39
C TYR A 254 13.94 16.38 -8.66
N THR A 255 14.16 17.26 -9.62
CA THR A 255 13.77 17.08 -11.03
C THR A 255 15.02 16.69 -11.81
N PHE A 256 15.03 15.51 -12.43
CA PHE A 256 16.04 15.13 -13.41
C PHE A 256 15.55 15.53 -14.80
N TYR A 257 16.48 15.94 -15.67
CA TYR A 257 16.21 16.27 -17.06
C TYR A 257 17.17 15.47 -17.95
N THR A 258 16.62 14.89 -19.01
CA THR A 258 17.41 14.32 -20.10
C THR A 258 17.24 15.20 -21.32
N THR A 259 18.33 15.51 -22.03
CA THR A 259 18.23 16.03 -23.40
C THR A 259 18.85 15.01 -24.34
N SER A 260 18.07 14.48 -25.28
CA SER A 260 18.57 13.53 -26.25
C SER A 260 18.00 13.69 -27.65
N ASP A 261 18.78 13.19 -28.60
CA ASP A 261 18.56 13.08 -30.04
C ASP A 261 19.37 11.81 -30.40
N ASP A 262 18.80 10.63 -30.69
CA ASP A 262 17.40 10.20 -30.54
C ASP A 262 17.00 9.85 -29.07
N GLY A 263 16.55 8.61 -28.80
CA GLY A 263 15.68 8.25 -27.68
C GLY A 263 16.38 7.97 -26.35
N VAL A 264 15.62 8.02 -25.25
CA VAL A 264 16.16 7.96 -23.88
C VAL A 264 15.25 7.27 -22.85
N ARG A 265 15.87 6.55 -21.91
CA ARG A 265 15.23 6.07 -20.67
C ARG A 265 16.11 6.40 -19.46
N LEU A 266 15.51 6.87 -18.36
CA LEU A 266 16.21 7.21 -17.12
C LEU A 266 15.55 6.53 -15.91
N TRP A 267 16.37 5.84 -15.11
CA TRP A 267 16.00 5.31 -13.81
C TRP A 267 16.86 5.96 -12.72
N VAL A 268 16.24 6.31 -11.60
CA VAL A 268 16.92 6.76 -10.37
C VAL A 268 16.32 6.00 -9.20
N ASN A 269 17.17 5.45 -8.33
CA ASN A 269 16.77 4.55 -7.23
C ASN A 269 15.86 3.39 -7.71
N GLY A 270 16.17 2.81 -8.88
CA GLY A 270 15.37 1.76 -9.52
C GLY A 270 14.06 2.21 -10.17
N GLN A 271 13.52 3.38 -9.82
CA GLN A 271 12.29 3.93 -10.40
C GLN A 271 12.59 4.54 -11.78
N GLN A 272 11.84 4.13 -12.81
CA GLN A 272 11.88 4.78 -14.12
C GLN A 272 11.18 6.15 -14.03
N ILE A 273 11.92 7.22 -14.32
CA ILE A 273 11.42 8.61 -14.25
C ILE A 273 11.41 9.31 -15.62
N VAL A 274 12.06 8.74 -16.64
CA VAL A 274 11.87 9.12 -18.05
C VAL A 274 11.73 7.85 -18.90
N ASN A 275 10.75 7.84 -19.79
CA ASN A 275 10.61 6.85 -20.85
C ASN A 275 10.23 7.56 -22.16
N ASN A 276 11.19 7.75 -23.07
CA ASN A 276 10.98 8.34 -24.38
C ASN A 276 11.86 7.59 -25.40
N TRP A 277 11.60 6.28 -25.55
CA TRP A 277 12.39 5.38 -26.39
C TRP A 277 11.89 5.40 -27.85
N THR A 278 11.91 6.58 -28.47
CA THR A 278 11.44 6.82 -29.85
C THR A 278 12.44 7.68 -30.62
N ASN A 279 12.40 7.63 -31.96
CA ASN A 279 13.16 8.55 -32.79
C ASN A 279 12.62 9.98 -32.61
N HIS A 280 13.46 10.94 -32.23
CA HIS A 280 13.08 12.33 -32.06
C HIS A 280 14.29 13.29 -32.09
N PRO A 281 14.14 14.51 -32.65
CA PRO A 281 15.17 15.54 -32.54
C PRO A 281 15.39 15.96 -31.08
N ALA A 282 16.50 16.66 -30.81
CA ALA A 282 16.98 17.12 -29.51
C ALA A 282 15.88 17.64 -28.57
N THR A 283 15.33 16.74 -27.76
CA THR A 283 14.16 16.95 -26.91
C THR A 283 14.56 16.89 -25.44
N GLU A 284 14.03 17.82 -24.63
CA GLU A 284 14.15 17.73 -23.18
C GLU A 284 12.96 16.99 -22.58
N ASN A 285 13.23 15.88 -21.90
CA ASN A 285 12.27 15.22 -21.02
C ASN A 285 12.68 15.42 -19.56
N SER A 286 11.76 15.21 -18.61
CA SER A 286 12.06 15.31 -17.19
C SER A 286 11.15 14.44 -16.33
N GLY A 287 11.63 14.09 -15.14
CA GLY A 287 10.88 13.35 -14.13
C GLY A 287 11.37 13.70 -12.73
N THR A 288 10.52 13.48 -11.71
CA THR A 288 10.79 13.88 -10.33
C THR A 288 10.90 12.70 -9.38
N ILE A 289 11.76 12.83 -8.38
CA ILE A 289 11.96 11.84 -7.30
C ILE A 289 12.42 12.52 -6.02
N ALA A 290 11.93 12.06 -4.87
CA ALA A 290 12.35 12.55 -3.55
C ALA A 290 13.65 11.86 -3.12
N LEU A 291 14.71 12.63 -2.89
CA LEU A 291 16.03 12.12 -2.50
C LEU A 291 16.49 12.75 -1.17
N THR A 292 17.39 12.09 -0.46
CA THR A 292 17.97 12.55 0.83
C THR A 292 19.45 12.90 0.65
N ALA A 293 19.88 14.05 1.20
CA ALA A 293 21.23 14.58 1.05
C ALA A 293 22.34 13.57 1.44
N GLY A 294 23.39 13.50 0.63
CA GLY A 294 24.60 12.70 0.90
C GLY A 294 24.45 11.20 0.64
N VAL A 295 23.30 10.73 0.16
CA VAL A 295 23.03 9.31 -0.10
C VAL A 295 23.36 8.96 -1.55
N GLN A 296 24.09 7.88 -1.76
CA GLN A 296 24.28 7.31 -3.10
C GLN A 296 23.00 6.56 -3.51
N TYR A 297 22.36 7.03 -4.58
CA TYR A 297 21.23 6.38 -5.23
C TYR A 297 21.67 5.82 -6.58
N ASP A 298 21.26 4.58 -6.90
CA ASP A 298 21.54 3.98 -8.20
C ASP A 298 20.94 4.81 -9.34
N VAL A 299 21.70 5.02 -10.41
CA VAL A 299 21.25 5.71 -11.63
C VAL A 299 21.62 4.89 -12.86
N LYS A 300 20.62 4.68 -13.74
CA LYS A 300 20.79 4.10 -15.07
C LYS A 300 20.20 5.05 -16.09
N MET A 301 20.98 5.44 -17.10
CA MET A 301 20.50 6.16 -18.28
C MET A 301 20.82 5.32 -19.51
N GLU A 302 19.79 4.97 -20.29
CA GLU A 302 19.93 4.33 -21.59
C GLU A 302 19.61 5.36 -22.68
N PHE A 303 20.33 5.30 -23.80
CA PHE A 303 20.23 6.22 -24.94
C PHE A 303 20.44 5.46 -26.26
N PHE A 304 19.80 5.88 -27.36
CA PHE A 304 20.15 5.44 -28.71
C PHE A 304 20.16 6.60 -29.72
N GLU A 305 20.93 6.41 -30.79
CA GLU A 305 20.99 7.25 -32.00
C GLU A 305 20.57 6.39 -33.20
N ASN A 306 19.55 6.80 -33.97
CA ASN A 306 19.04 6.05 -35.12
C ASN A 306 19.25 6.77 -36.47
N GLY A 307 19.69 8.04 -36.44
CA GLY A 307 20.38 8.68 -37.57
C GLY A 307 20.12 10.17 -37.71
N GLY A 308 21.18 10.97 -37.57
CA GLY A 308 21.08 12.43 -37.62
C GLY A 308 22.13 13.16 -36.78
N LEU A 309 21.75 13.60 -35.58
CA LEU A 309 22.52 14.52 -34.74
C LEU A 309 22.58 14.02 -33.29
N ALA A 310 23.52 13.13 -32.99
CA ALA A 310 23.56 12.46 -31.69
C ALA A 310 23.86 13.41 -30.51
N VAL A 311 22.94 13.45 -29.54
CA VAL A 311 23.02 14.25 -28.31
C VAL A 311 22.59 13.40 -27.11
N ALA A 312 23.33 13.45 -26.00
CA ALA A 312 22.94 12.77 -24.76
C ALA A 312 23.41 13.54 -23.51
N LYS A 313 22.46 14.09 -22.74
CA LYS A 313 22.75 14.95 -21.57
C LYS A 313 21.88 14.57 -20.36
N LEU A 314 22.48 14.57 -19.18
CA LEU A 314 21.82 14.33 -17.88
C LEU A 314 22.03 15.53 -16.94
N TRP A 315 20.92 16.17 -16.57
CA TRP A 315 20.87 17.39 -15.78
C TRP A 315 19.91 17.22 -14.60
N TRP A 316 20.02 18.07 -13.58
CA TRP A 316 19.15 18.03 -12.39
C TRP A 316 18.83 19.42 -11.83
N SER A 317 17.76 19.52 -11.04
CA SER A 317 17.41 20.69 -10.21
C SER A 317 16.64 20.25 -8.96
N SER A 318 16.54 21.14 -7.96
CA SER A 318 15.68 21.01 -6.77
C SER A 318 15.42 22.42 -6.20
N PRO A 319 14.57 22.61 -5.17
CA PRO A 319 14.39 23.92 -4.53
C PRO A 319 15.68 24.63 -4.11
N SER A 320 16.70 23.87 -3.66
CA SER A 320 18.04 24.38 -3.33
C SER A 320 19.09 24.17 -4.43
N GLN A 321 18.90 23.23 -5.37
CA GLN A 321 19.80 22.99 -6.51
C GLN A 321 19.33 23.70 -7.79
N ALA A 322 20.00 24.79 -8.16
CA ALA A 322 19.81 25.42 -9.47
C ALA A 322 20.06 24.43 -10.64
N LYS A 323 19.32 24.55 -11.75
CA LYS A 323 19.39 23.58 -12.86
C LYS A 323 20.80 23.54 -13.49
N GLN A 324 21.46 22.39 -13.44
CA GLN A 324 22.80 22.18 -14.01
C GLN A 324 22.98 20.73 -14.52
N ALA A 325 23.98 20.49 -15.38
CA ALA A 325 24.46 19.14 -15.65
C ALA A 325 24.91 18.48 -14.34
N ILE A 326 24.65 17.19 -14.14
CA ILE A 326 25.05 16.54 -12.89
C ILE A 326 26.59 16.47 -12.86
N PRO A 327 27.27 17.12 -11.90
CA PRO A 327 28.70 17.29 -11.95
C PRO A 327 29.43 16.01 -11.52
N GLN A 328 30.64 15.80 -12.04
CA GLN A 328 31.47 14.62 -11.81
C GLN A 328 31.63 14.24 -10.32
N THR A 329 31.66 15.22 -9.42
CA THR A 329 31.80 14.97 -7.96
C THR A 329 30.57 14.34 -7.33
N GLN A 330 29.41 14.40 -7.98
CA GLN A 330 28.13 13.81 -7.55
C GLN A 330 27.76 12.57 -8.39
N LEU A 331 28.63 12.15 -9.32
CA LEU A 331 28.49 10.93 -10.12
C LEU A 331 29.60 9.95 -9.72
N CYS A 332 29.20 8.83 -9.15
CA CYS A 332 30.11 7.82 -8.63
C CYS A 332 30.02 6.57 -9.52
N PRO A 333 31.13 6.12 -10.14
CA PRO A 333 31.17 4.84 -10.82
C PRO A 333 31.31 3.78 -9.73
N GLY A 334 30.23 3.58 -8.98
CA GLY A 334 30.13 2.53 -7.98
C GLY A 334 30.49 1.18 -8.62
N PRO A 335 30.96 0.21 -7.82
CA PRO A 335 31.06 -1.14 -8.33
C PRO A 335 29.71 -1.53 -8.91
N LEU A 336 29.69 -2.16 -10.08
CA LEU A 336 28.52 -2.90 -10.50
C LEU A 336 28.27 -3.95 -9.42
N ALA A 337 27.33 -3.67 -8.52
CA ALA A 337 26.69 -4.71 -7.75
C ALA A 337 26.10 -5.65 -8.80
N PRO A 338 26.62 -6.88 -8.95
CA PRO A 338 26.18 -7.74 -10.04
C PRO A 338 24.66 -7.92 -9.89
N PRO A 339 23.89 -7.85 -10.99
CA PRO A 339 22.44 -7.90 -10.92
C PRO A 339 22.03 -9.10 -10.07
N PRO A 340 21.18 -8.91 -9.03
CA PRO A 340 20.91 -9.93 -8.04
C PRO A 340 20.50 -11.21 -8.78
N PRO A 341 21.16 -12.35 -8.49
CA PRO A 341 21.23 -13.47 -9.42
C PRO A 341 19.83 -13.87 -9.85
N PRO A 342 19.50 -13.77 -11.16
CA PRO A 342 18.12 -13.89 -11.60
C PRO A 342 17.59 -15.26 -11.24
N PHE A 343 16.30 -15.30 -10.88
CA PHE A 343 15.58 -16.56 -10.77
C PHE A 343 15.80 -17.37 -12.07
N PRO A 344 15.99 -18.70 -11.97
CA PRO A 344 16.14 -19.56 -13.13
C PRO A 344 15.04 -19.33 -14.16
N LEU A 345 15.33 -19.61 -15.43
CA LEU A 345 14.26 -19.67 -16.43
C LEU A 345 13.22 -20.69 -15.97
N GLY A 346 11.96 -20.26 -15.91
CA GLY A 346 10.86 -21.10 -15.48
C GLY A 346 10.47 -22.14 -16.54
N THR A 347 9.38 -22.83 -16.25
CA THR A 347 8.77 -23.87 -17.08
C THR A 347 7.45 -23.41 -17.69
N GLY A 348 7.25 -22.09 -17.82
CA GLY A 348 6.07 -21.50 -18.43
C GLY A 348 5.88 -21.95 -19.88
N THR A 349 4.62 -22.01 -20.30
CA THR A 349 4.21 -22.44 -21.65
C THR A 349 3.46 -21.36 -22.42
N GLY A 350 3.14 -20.22 -21.80
CA GLY A 350 2.29 -19.18 -22.38
C GLY A 350 1.15 -18.74 -21.45
N LEU A 351 0.17 -18.05 -22.01
CA LEU A 351 -1.08 -17.62 -21.34
C LEU A 351 -2.29 -18.21 -22.07
N GLU A 352 -3.40 -18.40 -21.37
CA GLU A 352 -4.66 -18.78 -22.01
C GLU A 352 -5.31 -17.55 -22.67
N GLY A 353 -5.18 -17.45 -23.99
CA GLY A 353 -5.85 -16.49 -24.84
C GLY A 353 -7.27 -16.95 -25.18
N ASN A 354 -8.26 -16.21 -24.67
CA ASN A 354 -9.65 -16.32 -25.07
C ASN A 354 -9.95 -15.25 -26.11
N TYR A 355 -10.35 -15.68 -27.31
CA TYR A 355 -10.60 -14.87 -28.49
C TYR A 355 -12.09 -14.77 -28.78
N TYR A 356 -12.57 -13.55 -29.04
CA TYR A 356 -14.00 -13.24 -29.17
C TYR A 356 -14.26 -12.49 -30.48
N ASN A 357 -15.25 -12.92 -31.25
CA ASN A 357 -15.64 -12.30 -32.51
C ASN A 357 -16.61 -11.11 -32.28
N ASN A 358 -16.22 -10.25 -31.34
CA ASN A 358 -16.90 -9.07 -30.81
C ASN A 358 -15.92 -8.31 -29.89
N MET A 359 -16.20 -7.04 -29.59
CA MET A 359 -15.39 -6.23 -28.65
C MET A 359 -15.86 -6.31 -27.19
N ASP A 360 -16.96 -7.02 -26.88
CA ASP A 360 -17.59 -7.03 -25.56
C ASP A 360 -17.30 -8.31 -24.73
N PHE A 361 -16.39 -9.15 -25.22
CA PHE A 361 -15.99 -10.43 -24.63
C PHE A 361 -17.15 -11.42 -24.44
N THR A 362 -18.18 -11.38 -25.29
CA THR A 362 -19.28 -12.34 -25.23
C THR A 362 -18.98 -13.60 -26.05
N ALA A 363 -19.24 -14.78 -25.47
CA ALA A 363 -19.10 -16.09 -26.12
C ALA A 363 -17.78 -16.30 -26.92
N PRO A 364 -16.69 -16.78 -26.29
CA PRO A 364 -15.40 -16.92 -26.98
C PRO A 364 -15.52 -17.88 -28.17
N ALA A 365 -15.00 -17.43 -29.31
CA ALA A 365 -14.97 -18.18 -30.57
C ALA A 365 -13.82 -19.21 -30.58
N LEU A 366 -12.72 -18.91 -29.88
CA LEU A 366 -11.54 -19.75 -29.75
C LEU A 366 -10.89 -19.52 -28.38
N THR A 367 -10.42 -20.59 -27.75
CA THR A 367 -9.52 -20.52 -26.58
C THR A 367 -8.28 -21.34 -26.88
N ARG A 368 -7.09 -20.77 -26.66
CA ARG A 368 -5.80 -21.44 -26.88
C ARG A 368 -4.74 -20.94 -25.90
N ASN A 369 -3.63 -21.68 -25.75
CA ASN A 369 -2.46 -21.22 -25.02
C ASN A 369 -1.51 -20.50 -26.00
N ASP A 370 -1.34 -19.18 -25.87
CA ASP A 370 -0.39 -18.39 -26.65
C ASP A 370 0.95 -18.29 -25.92
N ALA A 371 2.04 -18.68 -26.60
CA ALA A 371 3.37 -18.76 -25.99
C ALA A 371 3.95 -17.40 -25.55
N THR A 372 3.57 -16.33 -26.25
CA THR A 372 3.85 -14.92 -25.93
C THR A 372 2.69 -14.07 -26.47
N ILE A 373 2.64 -12.79 -26.06
CA ILE A 373 1.80 -11.78 -26.70
C ILE A 373 2.74 -10.86 -27.49
N ASP A 374 3.00 -11.18 -28.75
CA ASP A 374 3.79 -10.36 -29.68
C ASP A 374 3.17 -10.49 -31.08
N PHE A 375 1.90 -10.08 -31.19
CA PHE A 375 1.07 -10.26 -32.38
C PHE A 375 1.02 -9.00 -33.25
N ASP A 376 0.99 -9.24 -34.56
CA ASP A 376 0.86 -8.25 -35.61
C ASP A 376 0.03 -8.90 -36.72
N TRP A 377 -1.27 -8.62 -36.75
CA TRP A 377 -2.22 -9.23 -37.69
C TRP A 377 -2.46 -8.36 -38.93
N GLY A 378 -2.06 -7.07 -38.89
CA GLY A 378 -2.36 -6.09 -39.93
C GLY A 378 -3.87 -5.94 -40.12
N SER A 379 -4.33 -5.82 -41.36
CA SER A 379 -5.77 -5.83 -41.69
C SER A 379 -6.33 -7.27 -41.71
N GLY A 380 -6.17 -8.01 -40.62
CA GLY A 380 -6.44 -9.45 -40.54
C GLY A 380 -6.81 -9.90 -39.12
N SER A 381 -7.29 -11.13 -39.00
CA SER A 381 -7.84 -11.68 -37.75
C SER A 381 -6.95 -12.75 -37.11
N PRO A 382 -7.13 -13.06 -35.81
CA PRO A 382 -6.32 -14.07 -35.10
C PRO A 382 -6.65 -15.53 -35.45
N ASP A 383 -7.76 -15.76 -36.14
CA ASP A 383 -8.21 -17.05 -36.68
C ASP A 383 -9.12 -16.82 -37.91
N PRO A 384 -9.04 -17.62 -38.99
CA PRO A 384 -9.88 -17.45 -40.19
C PRO A 384 -11.40 -17.55 -39.99
N LEU A 385 -11.89 -17.99 -38.82
CA LEU A 385 -13.31 -17.98 -38.46
C LEU A 385 -13.76 -16.67 -37.80
N MET A 386 -12.84 -15.73 -37.55
CA MET A 386 -13.09 -14.40 -36.99
C MET A 386 -13.00 -13.29 -38.05
N GLY A 387 -13.77 -12.22 -37.85
CA GLY A 387 -13.68 -11.00 -38.65
C GLY A 387 -12.35 -10.28 -38.43
N ALA A 388 -11.88 -9.55 -39.45
CA ALA A 388 -10.65 -8.76 -39.38
C ALA A 388 -10.77 -7.54 -38.45
N ASP A 389 -11.99 -7.04 -38.27
CA ASP A 389 -12.34 -5.89 -37.46
C ASP A 389 -13.32 -6.30 -36.34
N THR A 390 -13.53 -5.45 -35.33
CA THR A 390 -14.52 -5.61 -34.24
C THR A 390 -14.35 -6.86 -33.35
N PHE A 391 -13.11 -7.31 -33.11
CA PHE A 391 -12.82 -8.48 -32.27
C PHE A 391 -12.13 -8.10 -30.94
N SER A 392 -12.05 -9.03 -29.99
CA SER A 392 -11.31 -8.82 -28.73
C SER A 392 -10.63 -10.08 -28.24
N VAL A 393 -9.62 -9.89 -27.38
CA VAL A 393 -8.83 -10.97 -26.79
C VAL A 393 -8.59 -10.71 -25.32
N ARG A 394 -8.78 -11.74 -24.50
CA ARG A 394 -8.40 -11.75 -23.08
C ARG A 394 -7.40 -12.87 -22.84
N TRP A 395 -6.16 -12.52 -22.54
CA TRP A 395 -5.15 -13.46 -22.05
C TRP A 395 -5.15 -13.51 -20.53
N ILE A 396 -5.21 -14.70 -19.95
CA ILE A 396 -5.12 -14.95 -18.51
C ILE A 396 -4.06 -15.99 -18.16
N GLY A 397 -3.54 -15.91 -16.94
CA GLY A 397 -2.55 -16.86 -16.42
C GLY A 397 -1.73 -16.23 -15.30
N PHE A 398 -0.44 -16.54 -15.25
CA PHE A 398 0.51 -15.94 -14.32
C PHE A 398 1.77 -15.48 -15.02
N VAL A 399 2.38 -14.42 -14.49
CA VAL A 399 3.75 -14.01 -14.81
C VAL A 399 4.68 -14.33 -13.63
N GLN A 400 5.86 -14.88 -13.93
CA GLN A 400 6.93 -15.13 -12.97
C GLN A 400 8.11 -14.20 -13.27
N PRO A 401 8.55 -13.30 -12.36
CA PRO A 401 9.67 -12.42 -12.62
C PRO A 401 11.01 -13.07 -12.30
N ARG A 402 12.05 -12.59 -12.97
CA ARG A 402 13.44 -13.04 -12.76
C ARG A 402 14.19 -12.24 -11.72
N TYR A 403 13.78 -11.00 -11.44
CA TYR A 403 14.43 -10.11 -10.49
C TYR A 403 13.44 -9.60 -9.43
N SER A 404 13.94 -9.30 -8.23
CA SER A 404 13.14 -8.66 -7.18
C SER A 404 13.31 -7.15 -7.28
N THR A 405 12.42 -6.48 -8.02
CA THR A 405 12.59 -5.07 -8.44
C THR A 405 11.28 -4.51 -9.02
N THR A 406 11.25 -3.21 -9.31
CA THR A 406 10.18 -2.59 -10.10
C THR A 406 10.34 -2.98 -11.57
N TYR A 407 9.33 -3.67 -12.10
CA TYR A 407 9.19 -3.92 -13.53
C TYR A 407 8.37 -2.82 -14.19
N THR A 408 8.81 -2.39 -15.37
CA THR A 408 7.98 -1.64 -16.31
C THR A 408 7.43 -2.64 -17.33
N PHE A 409 6.12 -2.82 -17.36
CA PHE A 409 5.43 -3.50 -18.45
C PHE A 409 5.09 -2.47 -19.53
N SER A 410 5.15 -2.90 -20.77
CA SER A 410 4.97 -2.07 -21.96
C SER A 410 4.05 -2.81 -22.92
N THR A 411 3.04 -2.13 -23.44
CA THR A 411 2.11 -2.67 -24.44
C THR A 411 2.16 -1.81 -25.70
N THR A 412 2.22 -2.45 -26.87
CA THR A 412 1.87 -1.79 -28.14
C THR A 412 0.55 -2.38 -28.61
N SER A 413 -0.45 -1.54 -28.81
CA SER A 413 -1.72 -1.98 -29.38
C SER A 413 -2.36 -0.98 -30.33
N ASP A 414 -3.17 -1.55 -31.22
CA ASP A 414 -4.01 -0.92 -32.23
C ASP A 414 -5.20 -1.91 -32.36
N ASP A 415 -6.43 -1.63 -31.90
CA ASP A 415 -6.89 -0.54 -31.02
C ASP A 415 -6.51 -0.75 -29.50
N GLY A 416 -7.50 -0.73 -28.59
CA GLY A 416 -7.32 -0.40 -27.17
C GLY A 416 -6.90 -1.56 -26.25
N VAL A 417 -6.31 -1.22 -25.11
CA VAL A 417 -5.64 -2.17 -24.19
C VAL A 417 -5.88 -1.90 -22.70
N ARG A 418 -5.95 -2.99 -21.92
CA ARG A 418 -5.80 -2.97 -20.46
C ARG A 418 -4.84 -4.06 -19.99
N LEU A 419 -4.01 -3.74 -19.00
CA LEU A 419 -3.09 -4.68 -18.38
C LEU A 419 -3.23 -4.67 -16.85
N TRP A 420 -3.49 -5.85 -16.28
CA TRP A 420 -3.41 -6.10 -14.86
C TRP A 420 -2.26 -7.07 -14.56
N VAL A 421 -1.43 -6.72 -13.59
CA VAL A 421 -0.39 -7.61 -13.04
C VAL A 421 -0.58 -7.68 -11.52
N ASN A 422 -0.63 -8.91 -11.01
CA ASN A 422 -1.20 -9.23 -9.70
C ASN A 422 -2.54 -8.51 -9.45
N ASN A 423 -3.44 -8.56 -10.44
CA ASN A 423 -4.73 -7.85 -10.48
C ASN A 423 -4.71 -6.33 -10.20
N VAL A 424 -3.55 -5.68 -10.10
CA VAL A 424 -3.43 -4.22 -10.11
C VAL A 424 -3.49 -3.74 -11.56
N LEU A 425 -4.44 -2.86 -11.88
CA LEU A 425 -4.56 -2.24 -13.20
C LEU A 425 -3.39 -1.25 -13.40
N ILE A 426 -2.42 -1.61 -14.25
CA ILE A 426 -1.21 -0.81 -14.48
C ILE A 426 -1.20 -0.10 -15.84
N ILE A 427 -2.03 -0.53 -16.79
CA ILE A 427 -2.29 0.18 -18.06
C ILE A 427 -3.80 0.15 -18.30
N ASP A 428 -4.40 1.32 -18.54
CA ASP A 428 -5.78 1.46 -19.01
C ASP A 428 -5.84 2.51 -20.14
N ASN A 429 -5.95 2.03 -21.38
CA ASN A 429 -6.09 2.83 -22.58
C ASN A 429 -7.16 2.19 -23.46
N TRP A 430 -8.38 2.13 -22.92
CA TRP A 430 -9.53 1.45 -23.53
C TRP A 430 -10.31 2.37 -24.47
N THR A 431 -9.63 2.89 -25.49
CA THR A 431 -10.17 3.80 -26.51
C THR A 431 -9.52 3.54 -27.86
N ASP A 432 -10.25 3.78 -28.95
CA ASP A 432 -9.78 3.59 -30.32
C ASP A 432 -8.53 4.45 -30.61
N HIS A 433 -7.47 3.83 -31.10
CA HIS A 433 -6.20 4.48 -31.44
C HIS A 433 -5.31 3.63 -32.34
N ALA A 434 -4.64 4.28 -33.30
CA ALA A 434 -3.54 3.67 -34.05
C ALA A 434 -2.39 3.23 -33.11
N ALA A 435 -1.56 2.28 -33.58
CA ALA A 435 -0.48 1.60 -32.86
C ALA A 435 0.27 2.47 -31.83
N THR A 436 -0.18 2.39 -30.58
CA THR A 436 0.27 3.25 -29.49
C THR A 436 1.02 2.43 -28.44
N VAL A 437 2.13 2.98 -27.95
CA VAL A 437 2.87 2.41 -26.82
C VAL A 437 2.32 2.98 -25.51
N ASN A 438 1.98 2.10 -24.57
CA ASN A 438 1.69 2.45 -23.19
C ASN A 438 2.61 1.68 -22.24
N SER A 439 2.83 2.18 -21.03
CA SER A 439 3.63 1.49 -20.02
C SER A 439 3.10 1.71 -18.61
N GLY A 440 3.16 0.66 -17.79
CA GLY A 440 2.78 0.66 -16.38
C GLY A 440 3.85 0.01 -15.52
N THR A 441 3.98 0.39 -14.26
CA THR A 441 5.02 -0.13 -13.36
C THR A 441 4.43 -0.87 -12.16
N ILE A 442 5.13 -1.92 -11.71
CA ILE A 442 4.79 -2.69 -10.52
C ILE A 442 6.04 -3.31 -9.89
N THR A 443 6.15 -3.27 -8.56
CA THR A 443 7.22 -3.95 -7.80
C THR A 443 6.88 -5.42 -7.68
N LEU A 444 7.78 -6.29 -8.13
CA LEU A 444 7.60 -7.75 -8.13
C LEU A 444 8.79 -8.45 -7.45
N THR A 445 8.55 -9.64 -6.88
CA THR A 445 9.58 -10.49 -6.25
C THR A 445 9.92 -11.68 -7.15
N ALA A 446 11.22 -11.93 -7.33
CA ALA A 446 11.73 -12.99 -8.20
C ALA A 446 11.16 -14.37 -7.85
N GLY A 447 10.77 -15.15 -8.87
CA GLY A 447 10.31 -16.54 -8.73
C GLY A 447 8.89 -16.74 -8.22
N VAL A 448 8.23 -15.71 -7.69
CA VAL A 448 6.83 -15.76 -7.27
C VAL A 448 5.90 -15.65 -8.49
N MET A 449 4.75 -16.34 -8.47
CA MET A 449 3.73 -16.24 -9.51
C MET A 449 2.75 -15.10 -9.21
N TYR A 450 2.38 -14.33 -10.23
CA TYR A 450 1.41 -13.23 -10.11
C TYR A 450 0.31 -13.35 -11.13
N ASP A 451 -0.94 -13.18 -10.70
CA ASP A 451 -2.12 -13.15 -11.57
C ASP A 451 -1.89 -12.16 -12.71
N PHE A 452 -1.93 -12.67 -13.94
CA PHE A 452 -1.72 -11.89 -15.15
C PHE A 452 -3.02 -11.86 -15.94
N LYS A 453 -3.48 -10.66 -16.30
CA LYS A 453 -4.57 -10.48 -17.26
C LYS A 453 -4.26 -9.33 -18.21
N MET A 454 -4.29 -9.60 -19.51
CA MET A 454 -4.27 -8.57 -20.55
C MET A 454 -5.57 -8.66 -21.36
N GLU A 455 -6.22 -7.52 -21.55
CA GLU A 455 -7.40 -7.36 -22.39
C GLU A 455 -7.05 -6.43 -23.54
N TYR A 456 -7.55 -6.75 -24.73
CA TYR A 456 -7.29 -6.04 -25.98
C TYR A 456 -8.54 -6.07 -26.87
N TYR A 457 -8.76 -5.02 -27.66
CA TYR A 457 -9.76 -5.03 -28.72
C TYR A 457 -9.24 -4.38 -30.02
N GLU A 458 -9.80 -4.84 -31.13
CA GLU A 458 -9.72 -4.21 -32.45
C GLU A 458 -11.11 -3.66 -32.79
N ASN A 459 -11.24 -2.37 -33.09
CA ASN A 459 -12.48 -1.82 -33.66
C ASN A 459 -12.42 -1.88 -35.18
N ALA A 460 -11.43 -1.22 -35.81
CA ALA A 460 -11.22 -1.33 -37.26
C ALA A 460 -9.87 -0.76 -37.76
N GLY A 461 -9.11 -1.55 -38.52
CA GLY A 461 -8.01 -1.06 -39.33
C GLY A 461 -6.78 -1.97 -39.40
N GLN A 462 -5.99 -2.00 -38.33
CA GLN A 462 -4.68 -2.67 -38.24
C GLN A 462 -4.49 -3.30 -36.87
N ALA A 463 -4.87 -4.56 -36.70
CA ALA A 463 -4.81 -5.21 -35.41
C ALA A 463 -3.38 -5.55 -34.96
N VAL A 464 -2.93 -4.95 -33.85
CA VAL A 464 -1.63 -5.19 -33.21
C VAL A 464 -1.82 -5.40 -31.70
N ALA A 465 -1.15 -6.41 -31.13
CA ALA A 465 -1.14 -6.63 -29.68
C ALA A 465 0.19 -7.24 -29.23
N LYS A 466 1.06 -6.41 -28.65
CA LYS A 466 2.43 -6.79 -28.22
C LYS A 466 2.66 -6.41 -26.76
N LEU A 467 3.31 -7.29 -26.01
CA LEU A 467 3.61 -7.16 -24.59
C LEU A 467 5.11 -7.34 -24.33
N ARG A 468 5.70 -6.36 -23.65
CA ARG A 468 7.10 -6.36 -23.25
C ARG A 468 7.25 -6.03 -21.78
N TRP A 469 8.40 -6.40 -21.23
CA TRP A 469 8.81 -5.99 -19.88
C TRP A 469 10.25 -5.48 -19.88
N SER A 470 10.57 -4.62 -18.93
CA SER A 470 11.93 -4.20 -18.61
C SER A 470 12.04 -3.97 -17.11
N ASN A 471 13.27 -3.84 -16.59
CA ASN A 471 13.49 -3.31 -15.25
C ASN A 471 14.89 -2.64 -15.17
N TYR A 472 15.37 -2.38 -13.96
CA TYR A 472 16.69 -1.80 -13.77
C TYR A 472 17.83 -2.69 -14.32
N TYR A 473 17.76 -4.02 -14.14
CA TYR A 473 18.77 -5.00 -14.54
C TYR A 473 18.54 -5.64 -15.93
N LEU A 474 17.32 -5.56 -16.46
CA LEU A 474 16.89 -6.21 -17.70
C LEU A 474 16.49 -5.15 -18.75
N PRO A 475 17.07 -5.16 -19.98
CA PRO A 475 16.57 -4.32 -21.07
C PRO A 475 15.13 -4.70 -21.45
N GLU A 476 14.50 -3.92 -22.32
CA GLU A 476 13.14 -4.21 -22.77
C GLU A 476 13.11 -5.41 -23.73
N GLU A 477 12.40 -6.47 -23.34
CA GLU A 477 12.22 -7.71 -24.10
C GLU A 477 10.74 -8.12 -24.14
N VAL A 478 10.35 -8.90 -25.16
CA VAL A 478 9.08 -9.65 -25.13
C VAL A 478 9.15 -10.63 -23.97
N ILE A 479 8.10 -10.69 -23.14
CA ILE A 479 8.12 -11.50 -21.92
C ILE A 479 8.31 -12.98 -22.32
N PRO A 480 9.40 -13.66 -21.87
CA PRO A 480 9.70 -15.00 -22.35
C PRO A 480 8.60 -16.01 -21.98
N THR A 481 8.28 -16.92 -22.89
CA THR A 481 7.30 -18.01 -22.66
C THR A 481 7.54 -18.78 -21.37
N THR A 482 8.80 -19.02 -21.02
CA THR A 482 9.21 -19.69 -19.77
C THR A 482 8.78 -18.97 -18.49
N GLN A 483 8.35 -17.70 -18.59
CA GLN A 483 7.89 -16.85 -17.49
C GLN A 483 6.37 -16.60 -17.53
N LEU A 484 5.68 -17.14 -18.52
CA LEU A 484 4.22 -17.06 -18.68
C LEU A 484 3.60 -18.44 -18.46
N TYR A 485 2.64 -18.54 -17.55
CA TYR A 485 2.01 -19.80 -17.16
C TYR A 485 0.49 -19.71 -17.38
N PRO A 486 -0.16 -20.69 -18.02
CA PRO A 486 -1.61 -20.71 -18.13
C PRO A 486 -2.27 -20.96 -16.76
N PRO A 487 -3.56 -20.64 -16.58
CA PRO A 487 -4.31 -21.02 -15.39
C PRO A 487 -4.34 -22.55 -15.21
N PRO A 488 -4.52 -23.07 -13.98
CA PRO A 488 -4.67 -24.50 -13.76
C PRO A 488 -5.92 -25.02 -14.47
N PRO A 489 -5.89 -26.20 -15.12
CA PRO A 489 -7.08 -26.78 -15.71
C PRO A 489 -8.21 -26.89 -14.69
N ALA A 490 -9.40 -26.41 -15.06
CA ALA A 490 -10.57 -26.45 -14.19
C ALA A 490 -10.82 -27.88 -13.69
N THR A 491 -10.74 -28.07 -12.38
CA THR A 491 -10.97 -29.39 -11.77
C THR A 491 -12.41 -29.80 -12.07
N PRO A 492 -12.67 -30.99 -12.66
CA PRO A 492 -14.01 -31.36 -13.08
C PRO A 492 -14.92 -31.55 -11.87
N THR A 493 -15.80 -30.56 -11.64
CA THR A 493 -16.83 -30.61 -10.60
C THR A 493 -17.68 -31.86 -10.81
N ALA A 494 -17.71 -32.75 -9.82
CA ALA A 494 -18.49 -33.98 -9.89
C ALA A 494 -19.98 -33.64 -10.02
N THR A 495 -20.60 -34.03 -11.14
CA THR A 495 -22.03 -33.84 -11.37
C THR A 495 -22.83 -34.53 -10.24
N PRO A 496 -23.71 -33.81 -9.52
CA PRO A 496 -24.53 -34.43 -8.49
C PRO A 496 -25.47 -35.46 -9.13
N THR A 497 -25.41 -36.71 -8.67
CA THR A 497 -26.29 -37.78 -9.15
C THR A 497 -27.71 -37.54 -8.65
N ASP A 498 -28.67 -37.57 -9.57
CA ASP A 498 -30.07 -37.23 -9.31
C ASP A 498 -30.71 -38.16 -8.27
N THR A 499 -31.43 -37.58 -7.30
CA THR A 499 -31.99 -38.31 -6.14
C THR A 499 -33.50 -38.42 -6.29
N ALA A 500 -33.99 -39.66 -6.40
CA ALA A 500 -35.36 -39.94 -6.82
C ALA A 500 -36.45 -39.36 -5.89
N THR A 501 -37.41 -38.65 -6.50
CA THR A 501 -38.57 -38.04 -5.83
C THR A 501 -39.51 -39.07 -5.20
N ALA A 502 -39.86 -38.88 -3.93
CA ALA A 502 -40.89 -39.66 -3.23
C ALA A 502 -42.23 -38.90 -3.15
N THR A 503 -43.35 -39.61 -3.33
CA THR A 503 -44.71 -39.04 -3.34
C THR A 503 -45.36 -39.04 -1.95
N GLN A 504 -46.22 -38.05 -1.65
CA GLN A 504 -46.96 -37.95 -0.40
C GLN A 504 -47.98 -39.09 -0.18
N THR A 505 -48.23 -39.46 1.07
CA THR A 505 -49.38 -40.29 1.52
C THR A 505 -49.70 -39.98 3.00
N ASN A 506 -50.94 -40.27 3.43
CA ASN A 506 -51.59 -39.63 4.59
C ASN A 506 -51.45 -40.35 5.95
N THR A 507 -51.80 -39.58 7.00
CA THR A 507 -52.20 -39.87 8.38
C THR A 507 -52.38 -41.33 8.83
N PRO A 508 -51.80 -41.76 9.97
CA PRO A 508 -52.02 -43.07 10.57
C PRO A 508 -53.32 -43.16 11.40
N THR A 509 -53.93 -44.36 11.41
CA THR A 509 -55.02 -44.75 12.32
C THR A 509 -54.64 -46.05 13.04
N VAL A 510 -55.03 -46.19 14.31
CA VAL A 510 -54.60 -47.28 15.22
C VAL A 510 -55.60 -48.44 15.23
N THR A 511 -55.13 -49.71 15.27
CA THR A 511 -55.77 -50.85 16.00
C THR A 511 -54.85 -52.09 16.12
N ALA A 512 -54.40 -52.35 17.35
CA ALA A 512 -54.23 -53.63 18.10
C ALA A 512 -53.76 -54.99 17.49
N THR A 513 -52.87 -55.66 18.27
CA THR A 513 -52.76 -57.14 18.49
C THR A 513 -52.07 -57.96 17.36
N ASP A 514 -51.19 -58.96 17.60
CA ASP A 514 -51.11 -59.95 18.71
C ASP A 514 -49.69 -60.28 19.25
N THR A 515 -49.56 -61.39 19.99
CA THR A 515 -48.66 -61.64 21.13
C THR A 515 -47.48 -62.60 20.89
N ALA A 516 -46.32 -62.30 21.50
CA ALA A 516 -45.35 -63.30 21.99
C ALA A 516 -44.52 -62.70 23.16
N THR A 517 -44.93 -62.86 24.42
CA THR A 517 -44.50 -63.93 25.39
C THR A 517 -43.22 -63.58 26.19
N PHE A 518 -43.31 -63.74 27.52
CA PHE A 518 -42.35 -63.33 28.56
C PHE A 518 -41.09 -64.25 28.65
N THR A 519 -40.02 -63.99 29.43
CA THR A 519 -39.91 -64.04 30.92
C THR A 519 -38.57 -63.39 31.43
N PRO A 520 -38.23 -63.24 32.75
CA PRO A 520 -38.17 -61.89 33.37
C PRO A 520 -36.98 -61.56 34.34
N THR A 521 -37.08 -60.43 35.09
CA THR A 521 -36.60 -60.19 36.49
C THR A 521 -35.10 -59.90 36.76
N PRO A 522 -34.67 -59.08 37.79
CA PRO A 522 -35.19 -57.87 38.50
C PRO A 522 -34.20 -56.63 38.43
N THR A 523 -34.49 -55.33 38.69
CA THR A 523 -35.11 -54.57 39.82
C THR A 523 -34.22 -54.45 41.10
N PRO A 524 -34.15 -53.35 41.91
CA PRO A 524 -34.76 -51.97 41.92
C PRO A 524 -33.67 -50.82 41.86
N THR A 525 -33.87 -49.49 42.04
CA THR A 525 -34.77 -48.71 42.95
C THR A 525 -35.06 -47.24 42.50
N ASN A 526 -36.19 -46.72 42.99
CA ASN A 526 -36.87 -45.40 42.80
C ASN A 526 -36.11 -44.17 43.39
N THR A 527 -36.29 -42.88 43.00
CA THR A 527 -37.41 -42.01 42.48
C THR A 527 -38.16 -41.23 43.58
N PRO A 528 -38.15 -39.86 43.53
CA PRO A 528 -39.34 -39.04 43.10
C PRO A 528 -38.96 -37.82 42.20
N VAL A 529 -39.79 -37.12 41.39
CA VAL A 529 -41.27 -36.88 41.24
C VAL A 529 -41.82 -35.72 42.12
N PRO A 530 -42.65 -34.74 41.63
CA PRO A 530 -42.98 -34.27 40.27
C PRO A 530 -42.96 -32.71 40.09
N THR A 531 -43.50 -32.22 38.96
CA THR A 531 -43.65 -30.81 38.52
C THR A 531 -44.77 -30.00 39.21
N ALA A 532 -44.59 -28.68 39.37
CA ALA A 532 -45.68 -27.68 39.41
C ALA A 532 -45.20 -26.26 38.97
N THR A 533 -46.07 -25.50 38.29
CA THR A 533 -45.78 -24.19 37.65
C THR A 533 -46.07 -22.99 38.57
N ASN A 534 -45.33 -21.87 38.41
CA ASN A 534 -45.86 -20.52 38.65
C ASN A 534 -45.08 -19.41 37.88
N THR A 535 -45.77 -18.33 37.53
CA THR A 535 -45.33 -17.17 36.71
C THR A 535 -46.30 -16.01 37.02
N PRO A 536 -45.98 -14.69 36.95
CA PRO A 536 -44.71 -13.97 36.66
C PRO A 536 -44.15 -13.31 37.97
N THR A 537 -43.32 -12.25 38.08
CA THR A 537 -43.07 -11.04 37.24
C THR A 537 -41.80 -10.26 37.68
N THR A 538 -41.04 -9.69 36.73
CA THR A 538 -40.07 -8.54 36.83
C THR A 538 -39.08 -8.48 38.02
N THR A 539 -37.77 -8.28 37.82
CA THR A 539 -37.19 -7.08 37.16
C THR A 539 -35.71 -7.29 36.78
N ALA A 540 -35.29 -6.70 35.66
CA ALA A 540 -33.91 -6.41 35.20
C ALA A 540 -32.82 -7.51 35.32
N THR A 541 -32.37 -8.00 34.16
CA THR A 541 -31.05 -8.61 33.96
C THR A 541 -30.36 -7.87 32.82
N ASN A 542 -29.07 -7.54 32.96
CA ASN A 542 -28.35 -6.74 31.97
C ASN A 542 -28.00 -7.54 30.71
N THR A 543 -28.19 -6.92 29.54
CA THR A 543 -27.80 -7.48 28.23
C THR A 543 -26.29 -7.28 28.00
N PRO A 544 -25.50 -8.34 27.77
CA PRO A 544 -24.19 -8.20 27.12
C PRO A 544 -24.42 -7.75 25.68
N SER A 545 -23.89 -6.57 25.31
CA SER A 545 -24.22 -5.93 24.03
C SER A 545 -23.14 -6.14 22.97
N ALA A 546 -23.59 -6.47 21.75
CA ALA A 546 -22.86 -6.42 20.48
C ALA A 546 -21.57 -7.27 20.35
N THR A 547 -21.70 -8.40 19.64
CA THR A 547 -20.61 -8.96 18.83
C THR A 547 -20.21 -7.97 17.73
N PRO A 548 -18.92 -7.73 17.43
CA PRO A 548 -18.51 -6.90 16.30
C PRO A 548 -18.83 -7.56 14.96
N THR A 549 -19.12 -6.74 13.94
CA THR A 549 -19.41 -7.19 12.56
C THR A 549 -18.15 -7.07 11.70
N ALA A 550 -17.75 -8.17 11.05
CA ALA A 550 -16.57 -8.22 10.19
C ALA A 550 -16.63 -7.17 9.06
N THR A 551 -15.47 -6.56 8.78
CA THR A 551 -15.21 -5.57 7.72
C THR A 551 -13.89 -5.98 7.01
N PRO A 552 -13.63 -5.64 5.72
CA PRO A 552 -12.64 -6.32 4.88
C PRO A 552 -11.18 -6.19 5.32
N ASP A 553 -10.37 -7.17 4.88
CA ASP A 553 -8.93 -7.25 5.14
C ASP A 553 -8.60 -7.23 6.66
N ALA A 554 -9.31 -8.08 7.42
CA ALA A 554 -9.13 -8.20 8.86
C ALA A 554 -7.79 -8.87 9.21
N TRP A 555 -6.83 -8.03 9.61
CA TRP A 555 -5.49 -8.41 10.07
C TRP A 555 -5.21 -7.98 11.52
N PHE A 556 -6.12 -7.20 12.13
CA PHE A 556 -6.01 -6.59 13.44
C PHE A 556 -7.41 -6.58 14.10
N ASP A 557 -7.48 -6.87 15.40
CA ASP A 557 -8.72 -6.94 16.18
C ASP A 557 -8.44 -6.66 17.67
N THR A 558 -9.43 -6.17 18.43
CA THR A 558 -9.29 -5.84 19.86
C THR A 558 -10.53 -6.27 20.66
N GLY A 559 -10.37 -6.40 21.98
CA GLY A 559 -11.52 -6.65 22.83
C GLY A 559 -11.18 -6.82 24.31
N SER A 560 -12.16 -7.31 25.06
CA SER A 560 -11.99 -7.63 26.48
C SER A 560 -12.76 -8.88 26.88
N TYR A 561 -12.40 -9.44 28.03
CA TYR A 561 -13.14 -10.49 28.73
C TYR A 561 -12.95 -10.36 30.24
N THR A 562 -13.80 -11.02 31.01
CA THR A 562 -13.55 -11.28 32.44
C THR A 562 -12.89 -12.65 32.57
N GLY A 563 -11.79 -12.74 33.32
CA GLY A 563 -11.15 -14.01 33.66
C GLY A 563 -11.99 -14.82 34.64
N ASN A 564 -11.91 -16.15 34.54
CA ASN A 564 -12.84 -17.05 35.23
C ASN A 564 -12.19 -17.94 36.31
N GLY A 565 -10.89 -17.78 36.59
CA GLY A 565 -10.15 -18.55 37.59
C GLY A 565 -9.97 -20.05 37.30
N ASN A 566 -10.43 -20.53 36.14
CA ASN A 566 -10.23 -21.93 35.72
C ASN A 566 -8.86 -22.14 35.07
N SER A 567 -8.47 -23.39 34.89
CA SER A 567 -7.22 -23.78 34.22
C SER A 567 -7.09 -23.34 32.76
N SER A 568 -8.17 -22.86 32.13
CA SER A 568 -8.13 -22.18 30.83
C SER A 568 -9.45 -21.46 30.51
N GLN A 569 -9.40 -20.53 29.56
CA GLN A 569 -10.56 -19.86 28.99
C GLN A 569 -10.40 -19.63 27.48
N THR A 570 -11.40 -20.05 26.69
CA THR A 570 -11.44 -19.78 25.24
C THR A 570 -11.96 -18.38 24.97
N ILE A 571 -11.15 -17.56 24.30
CA ILE A 571 -11.53 -16.24 23.79
C ILE A 571 -11.83 -16.37 22.30
N GLY A 572 -13.09 -16.14 21.92
CA GLY A 572 -13.55 -16.17 20.54
C GLY A 572 -14.17 -14.84 20.11
N GLY A 573 -14.46 -14.72 18.82
CA GLY A 573 -14.99 -13.49 18.22
C GLY A 573 -14.06 -12.87 17.19
N LEU A 574 -12.80 -13.33 17.14
CA LEU A 574 -11.85 -12.96 16.09
C LEU A 574 -12.40 -13.34 14.71
N THR A 575 -12.05 -12.52 13.73
CA THR A 575 -12.38 -12.75 12.31
C THR A 575 -11.28 -13.50 11.55
N PHE A 576 -10.16 -13.81 12.21
CA PHE A 576 -8.99 -14.49 11.66
C PHE A 576 -8.28 -15.38 12.69
N GLN A 577 -7.42 -16.28 12.21
CA GLN A 577 -6.44 -16.97 13.06
C GLN A 577 -5.30 -15.99 13.40
N PRO A 578 -5.02 -15.74 14.69
CA PRO A 578 -4.00 -14.77 15.09
C PRO A 578 -2.58 -15.37 15.01
N ASP A 579 -1.65 -14.55 14.55
CA ASP A 579 -0.20 -14.79 14.58
C ASP A 579 0.50 -14.00 15.69
N ILE A 580 -0.17 -12.98 16.24
CA ILE A 580 0.27 -12.18 17.38
C ILE A 580 -0.93 -12.03 18.32
N ILE A 581 -0.70 -12.23 19.63
CA ILE A 581 -1.68 -11.93 20.68
C ILE A 581 -0.98 -11.13 21.78
N ILE A 582 -1.59 -10.01 22.18
CA ILE A 582 -1.24 -9.24 23.38
C ILE A 582 -2.43 -9.35 24.35
N VAL A 583 -2.16 -9.64 25.62
CA VAL A 583 -3.15 -9.65 26.72
C VAL A 583 -2.64 -8.81 27.89
N ARG A 584 -3.52 -8.05 28.54
CA ARG A 584 -3.19 -7.32 29.78
C ARG A 584 -4.39 -7.20 30.72
N SER A 585 -4.18 -7.31 32.02
CA SER A 585 -5.22 -7.05 33.02
C SER A 585 -5.56 -5.57 33.18
N SER A 586 -6.68 -5.31 33.87
CA SER A 586 -7.13 -3.99 34.31
C SER A 586 -6.42 -3.43 35.55
N ILE A 587 -5.46 -4.15 36.14
CA ILE A 587 -4.76 -3.80 37.39
C ILE A 587 -3.22 -3.94 37.28
N ASP A 588 -2.51 -4.00 38.42
CA ASP A 588 -1.06 -4.14 38.52
C ASP A 588 -0.54 -5.55 38.13
N ASP A 589 -0.58 -5.89 36.84
CA ASP A 589 0.06 -7.08 36.24
C ASP A 589 0.97 -6.68 35.06
N GLU A 590 1.79 -7.59 34.53
CA GLU A 590 2.53 -7.36 33.27
C GLU A 590 1.67 -7.65 32.04
N ALA A 591 2.01 -7.03 30.89
CA ALA A 591 1.46 -7.42 29.61
C ALA A 591 2.08 -8.75 29.15
N VAL A 592 1.26 -9.62 28.59
CA VAL A 592 1.64 -10.90 27.98
C VAL A 592 1.61 -10.75 26.48
N ILE A 593 2.63 -11.27 25.78
CA ILE A 593 2.65 -11.39 24.32
C ILE A 593 2.97 -12.80 23.87
N TRP A 594 2.33 -13.23 22.80
CA TRP A 594 2.56 -14.48 22.10
C TRP A 594 2.68 -14.22 20.60
N THR A 595 3.50 -15.02 19.90
CA THR A 595 3.47 -15.07 18.43
C THR A 595 3.53 -16.51 17.92
N SER A 596 3.03 -16.77 16.72
CA SER A 596 3.07 -18.11 16.09
C SER A 596 4.49 -18.57 15.72
N ALA A 597 5.49 -17.69 15.83
CA ALA A 597 6.91 -18.02 15.73
C ALA A 597 7.52 -18.54 17.05
N MET A 598 6.84 -18.41 18.19
CA MET A 598 7.26 -18.98 19.47
C MET A 598 7.01 -20.50 19.53
N PRO A 599 7.71 -21.26 20.38
CA PRO A 599 7.41 -22.67 20.60
C PRO A 599 5.97 -22.87 21.07
N SER A 600 5.33 -23.96 20.63
CA SER A 600 3.92 -24.23 20.92
C SER A 600 3.60 -24.16 22.42
N GLY A 601 2.52 -23.45 22.78
CA GLY A 601 2.09 -23.23 24.15
C GLY A 601 3.04 -22.36 25.00
N ARG A 602 3.92 -21.55 24.40
CA ARG A 602 4.83 -20.63 25.12
C ARG A 602 4.60 -19.17 24.73
N ALA A 603 4.41 -18.32 25.73
CA ALA A 603 4.28 -16.86 25.59
C ALA A 603 5.25 -16.13 26.54
N LYS A 604 5.45 -14.82 26.34
CA LYS A 604 6.33 -13.99 27.19
C LYS A 604 5.55 -12.97 28.02
N ARG A 605 5.99 -12.74 29.26
CA ARG A 605 5.72 -11.53 30.05
C ARG A 605 6.64 -10.41 29.57
N ILE A 606 6.12 -9.28 29.13
CA ILE A 606 6.93 -8.14 28.70
C ILE A 606 7.35 -7.29 29.91
N ALA A 607 8.42 -7.74 30.55
CA ALA A 607 9.24 -7.00 31.49
C ALA A 607 10.69 -7.54 31.45
N SER A 608 11.62 -6.85 32.09
CA SER A 608 13.05 -7.17 32.05
C SER A 608 13.38 -8.57 32.55
N GLY A 609 14.33 -9.23 31.89
CA GLY A 609 14.84 -10.57 32.23
C GLY A 609 13.87 -11.77 32.14
N ASN A 610 12.59 -11.58 31.80
CA ASN A 610 11.61 -12.68 31.80
C ASN A 610 11.93 -13.76 30.75
N SER A 611 11.56 -15.02 31.05
CA SER A 611 11.60 -16.14 30.10
C SER A 611 10.23 -16.40 29.45
N LEU A 612 10.24 -17.13 28.33
CA LEU A 612 9.03 -17.74 27.79
C LEU A 612 8.46 -18.76 28.78
N GLN A 613 7.17 -18.74 29.06
CA GLN A 613 6.49 -19.71 29.94
C GLN A 613 5.22 -20.28 29.29
N THR A 614 4.77 -21.42 29.81
CA THR A 614 3.46 -22.02 29.50
C THR A 614 2.34 -21.34 30.29
N ASP A 615 1.10 -21.83 30.15
CA ASP A 615 -0.06 -21.47 30.98
C ASP A 615 -0.54 -20.02 30.78
N LEU A 616 -0.20 -19.44 29.61
CA LEU A 616 -0.50 -18.06 29.23
C LEU A 616 -1.40 -18.02 27.99
N ILE A 617 -0.83 -18.31 26.82
CA ILE A 617 -1.54 -18.49 25.56
C ILE A 617 -1.26 -19.93 25.13
N ASP A 618 -2.20 -20.82 25.40
CA ASP A 618 -1.98 -22.27 25.28
C ASP A 618 -2.18 -22.76 23.85
N SER A 619 -3.12 -22.16 23.11
CA SER A 619 -3.42 -22.52 21.73
C SER A 619 -4.15 -21.41 20.97
N VAL A 620 -4.11 -21.48 19.64
CA VAL A 620 -4.88 -20.63 18.72
C VAL A 620 -5.73 -21.49 17.79
N GLY A 621 -6.90 -20.98 17.42
CA GLY A 621 -7.82 -21.56 16.45
C GLY A 621 -8.11 -20.60 15.30
N ALA A 622 -8.98 -21.02 14.37
CA ALA A 622 -9.28 -20.26 13.15
C ALA A 622 -9.91 -18.87 13.38
N THR A 623 -10.56 -18.67 14.54
CA THR A 623 -11.30 -17.46 14.94
C THR A 623 -11.30 -17.28 16.48
N SER A 624 -10.26 -17.80 17.14
CA SER A 624 -10.18 -17.84 18.62
C SER A 624 -8.76 -18.08 19.12
N PHE A 625 -8.56 -17.86 20.42
CA PHE A 625 -7.40 -18.33 21.18
C PHE A 625 -7.84 -18.87 22.54
N VAL A 626 -6.94 -19.59 23.22
CA VAL A 626 -7.15 -20.12 24.57
C VAL A 626 -6.10 -19.55 25.50
N VAL A 627 -6.53 -18.87 26.55
CA VAL A 627 -5.66 -18.48 27.66
C VAL A 627 -5.59 -19.60 28.70
N GLY A 628 -4.44 -19.74 29.36
CA GLY A 628 -4.21 -20.72 30.42
C GLY A 628 -4.78 -20.29 31.78
N GLY A 629 -4.30 -20.90 32.86
CA GLY A 629 -4.73 -20.66 34.24
C GLY A 629 -3.94 -19.59 35.01
N ASP A 630 -2.90 -19.00 34.43
CA ASP A 630 -2.06 -17.99 35.10
C ASP A 630 -2.85 -16.69 35.38
N ASP A 631 -2.72 -16.15 36.59
CA ASP A 631 -3.42 -14.93 37.04
C ASP A 631 -3.24 -13.73 36.10
N ARG A 632 -2.12 -13.67 35.35
CA ARG A 632 -1.82 -12.59 34.39
C ARG A 632 -2.66 -12.66 33.11
N VAL A 633 -3.43 -13.73 32.91
CA VAL A 633 -4.36 -13.87 31.78
C VAL A 633 -5.77 -14.34 32.17
N ASN A 634 -5.98 -15.02 33.30
CA ASN A 634 -7.29 -15.61 33.62
C ASN A 634 -7.75 -15.53 35.09
N ARG A 635 -7.17 -14.63 35.91
CA ARG A 635 -7.62 -14.42 37.29
C ARG A 635 -9.12 -14.12 37.38
N GLU A 636 -9.79 -14.74 38.34
CA GLU A 636 -11.23 -14.58 38.61
C GLU A 636 -11.61 -13.10 38.80
N ASP A 637 -12.81 -12.73 38.34
CA ASP A 637 -13.41 -11.38 38.39
C ASP A 637 -12.56 -10.22 37.82
N THR A 638 -11.43 -10.52 37.18
CA THR A 638 -10.53 -9.53 36.58
C THR A 638 -10.90 -9.27 35.13
N THR A 639 -11.12 -8.01 34.73
CA THR A 639 -11.21 -7.65 33.30
C THR A 639 -9.82 -7.66 32.67
N PHE A 640 -9.69 -8.33 31.53
CA PHE A 640 -8.52 -8.34 30.66
C PHE A 640 -8.87 -7.70 29.32
N TYR A 641 -7.91 -6.97 28.76
CA TYR A 641 -7.95 -6.40 27.40
C TYR A 641 -7.01 -7.19 26.52
N TRP A 642 -7.35 -7.34 25.24
CA TRP A 642 -6.54 -8.04 24.27
C TRP A 642 -6.49 -7.31 22.94
N THR A 643 -5.34 -7.44 22.26
CA THR A 643 -5.12 -7.04 20.87
C THR A 643 -4.60 -8.26 20.13
N ALA A 644 -5.22 -8.62 19.02
CA ALA A 644 -4.83 -9.75 18.17
C ALA A 644 -4.46 -9.26 16.78
N MET A 645 -3.48 -9.91 16.13
CA MET A 645 -3.03 -9.54 14.79
C MET A 645 -2.67 -10.78 13.97
N LYS A 646 -2.76 -10.68 12.65
CA LYS A 646 -2.37 -11.69 11.66
C LYS A 646 -1.14 -11.21 10.88
N ALA A 647 -0.23 -12.12 10.55
CA ALA A 647 0.92 -11.79 9.72
C ALA A 647 0.53 -11.57 8.25
N GLY A 648 1.17 -10.60 7.59
CA GLY A 648 0.86 -10.18 6.23
C GLY A 648 1.58 -8.88 5.84
N ALA A 649 0.93 -8.05 5.01
CA ALA A 649 1.53 -6.82 4.48
C ALA A 649 1.76 -5.71 5.53
N ASN A 650 1.00 -5.71 6.63
CA ASN A 650 1.07 -4.69 7.69
C ASN A 650 2.04 -5.07 8.82
N VAL A 651 2.16 -6.35 9.14
CA VAL A 651 3.04 -6.88 10.19
C VAL A 651 3.56 -8.25 9.82
N ALA A 652 4.83 -8.51 10.10
CA ALA A 652 5.49 -9.80 9.92
C ALA A 652 6.16 -10.22 11.24
N ILE A 653 6.39 -11.52 11.38
CA ILE A 653 7.01 -12.12 12.57
C ILE A 653 8.01 -13.21 12.14
N GLY A 654 8.87 -13.58 13.08
CA GLY A 654 9.75 -14.73 12.93
C GLY A 654 10.65 -14.93 14.12
N SER A 655 11.72 -15.69 13.92
CA SER A 655 12.73 -15.95 14.94
C SER A 655 14.14 -16.04 14.34
N TYR A 656 15.15 -16.00 15.20
CA TYR A 656 16.53 -16.33 14.88
C TYR A 656 17.30 -16.74 16.15
N THR A 657 18.15 -17.75 16.04
CA THR A 657 19.16 -18.03 17.08
C THR A 657 20.30 -17.01 16.95
N GLY A 658 20.67 -16.35 18.05
CA GLY A 658 21.77 -15.39 18.15
C GLY A 658 23.14 -16.01 17.86
N ASN A 659 24.11 -15.19 17.43
CA ASN A 659 25.45 -15.66 17.02
C ASN A 659 26.63 -14.87 17.61
N GLY A 660 26.37 -13.82 18.38
CA GLY A 660 27.39 -12.96 19.02
C GLY A 660 28.12 -11.99 18.08
N ASN A 661 27.83 -12.01 16.77
CA ASN A 661 28.54 -11.18 15.79
C ASN A 661 28.01 -9.75 15.77
N ASP A 662 28.92 -8.78 15.69
CA ASP A 662 28.64 -7.35 15.48
C ASP A 662 29.17 -6.94 14.10
N ASN A 663 28.39 -6.43 13.15
CA ASN A 663 26.93 -6.29 13.14
C ASN A 663 26.28 -7.53 12.45
N ARG A 664 25.05 -7.89 12.81
CA ARG A 664 24.28 -8.95 12.13
C ARG A 664 23.06 -8.39 11.39
N ASN A 665 22.99 -8.62 10.09
CA ASN A 665 21.80 -8.30 9.29
C ASN A 665 20.75 -9.43 9.40
N LEU A 666 19.48 -9.05 9.47
CA LEU A 666 18.29 -9.90 9.49
C LEU A 666 17.32 -9.40 8.41
N ASP A 667 17.76 -9.51 7.16
CA ASP A 667 17.01 -9.14 5.95
C ASP A 667 16.00 -10.24 5.57
N VAL A 668 15.15 -10.60 6.55
CA VAL A 668 14.20 -11.75 6.51
C VAL A 668 12.75 -11.34 6.70
N VAL A 669 12.45 -10.04 6.76
CA VAL A 669 11.10 -9.50 6.99
C VAL A 669 10.31 -9.38 5.68
N GLY A 670 11.00 -9.13 4.56
CA GLY A 670 10.38 -8.99 3.23
C GLY A 670 9.92 -7.56 2.87
N PHE A 671 9.96 -6.64 3.83
CA PHE A 671 9.77 -5.20 3.67
C PHE A 671 10.70 -4.44 4.64
N GLN A 672 10.89 -3.13 4.46
CA GLN A 672 11.49 -2.33 5.53
C GLN A 672 10.44 -2.04 6.62
N PRO A 673 10.72 -2.38 7.89
CA PRO A 673 9.83 -2.04 8.98
C PRO A 673 9.81 -0.54 9.26
N GLY A 674 8.64 0.02 9.53
CA GLY A 674 8.51 1.26 10.30
C GLY A 674 8.89 1.03 11.78
N TRP A 675 8.58 -0.14 12.34
CA TRP A 675 8.84 -0.47 13.74
C TRP A 675 9.25 -1.93 13.90
N VAL A 676 10.29 -2.20 14.70
CA VAL A 676 10.72 -3.58 15.07
C VAL A 676 10.71 -3.75 16.57
N MET A 677 10.26 -4.90 17.04
CA MET A 677 10.40 -5.40 18.40
C MET A 677 11.12 -6.75 18.37
N THR A 678 12.23 -6.89 19.11
CA THR A 678 12.91 -8.15 19.37
C THR A 678 12.57 -8.65 20.77
N ILE A 679 12.11 -9.90 20.84
CA ILE A 679 11.61 -10.58 22.04
C ILE A 679 12.58 -11.69 22.39
N ALA A 680 13.19 -11.65 23.58
CA ALA A 680 14.28 -12.54 23.96
C ALA A 680 13.88 -13.52 25.07
N ASP A 681 14.17 -14.82 24.95
CA ASP A 681 13.92 -15.77 26.05
C ASP A 681 14.98 -15.60 27.16
N GLY A 682 14.54 -15.14 28.34
CA GLY A 682 15.38 -14.97 29.54
C GLY A 682 16.24 -13.71 29.54
N GLN A 683 15.86 -12.69 28.77
CA GLN A 683 16.55 -11.39 28.64
C GLN A 683 15.52 -10.26 28.45
N ASP A 684 15.98 -9.01 28.46
CA ASP A 684 15.14 -7.84 28.19
C ASP A 684 14.67 -7.76 26.73
N ASP A 685 13.48 -7.20 26.52
CA ASP A 685 12.93 -6.95 25.18
C ASP A 685 13.23 -5.53 24.71
N TYR A 686 13.53 -5.41 23.41
CA TYR A 686 13.96 -4.16 22.78
C TYR A 686 13.12 -3.83 21.55
N PHE A 687 12.98 -2.55 21.25
CA PHE A 687 12.30 -2.10 20.04
C PHE A 687 12.93 -0.85 19.44
N ARG A 688 12.61 -0.62 18.16
CA ARG A 688 13.11 0.49 17.37
C ARG A 688 12.09 0.98 16.33
N PRO A 689 11.67 2.25 16.42
CA PRO A 689 11.12 3.00 15.30
C PRO A 689 12.18 3.33 14.25
N SER A 690 11.80 3.35 12.96
CA SER A 690 12.62 3.79 11.82
C SER A 690 13.17 5.21 11.96
N LEU A 691 12.43 6.05 12.68
CA LEU A 691 12.70 7.48 12.94
C LEU A 691 13.85 7.74 13.94
N VAL A 692 14.43 6.69 14.51
CA VAL A 692 15.59 6.81 15.42
C VAL A 692 16.87 6.81 14.59
N SER A 693 17.72 7.83 14.78
CA SER A 693 19.03 7.94 14.13
C SER A 693 20.14 7.24 14.91
N GLY A 694 21.24 6.90 14.23
CA GLY A 694 22.38 6.21 14.83
C GLY A 694 22.05 4.78 15.26
N ASP A 695 22.71 4.29 16.30
CA ASP A 695 22.65 2.90 16.79
C ASP A 695 21.61 2.69 17.93
N ALA A 696 20.78 3.70 18.21
CA ALA A 696 19.92 3.72 19.38
C ALA A 696 18.64 2.87 19.25
N SER A 697 18.34 2.06 20.27
CA SER A 697 17.04 1.40 20.44
C SER A 697 16.60 1.40 21.91
N PHE A 698 15.31 1.18 22.16
CA PHE A 698 14.65 1.34 23.46
C PHE A 698 14.30 0.02 24.12
N ALA A 699 14.40 -0.05 25.44
CA ALA A 699 13.73 -1.07 26.24
C ALA A 699 12.24 -0.72 26.45
N MET A 700 11.45 -1.72 26.82
CA MET A 700 10.02 -1.56 27.15
C MET A 700 9.78 -0.80 28.46
N ASP A 701 10.79 -0.70 29.32
CA ASP A 701 10.71 -0.15 30.66
C ASP A 701 11.04 1.36 30.73
N GLY A 702 11.46 1.83 31.91
CA GLY A 702 11.80 3.23 32.16
C GLY A 702 13.15 3.72 31.61
N THR A 703 14.01 2.87 31.03
CA THR A 703 15.35 3.32 30.62
C THR A 703 15.33 4.29 29.44
N SER A 704 16.44 5.03 29.28
CA SER A 704 16.77 5.68 28.01
C SER A 704 16.99 4.63 26.91
N SER A 705 17.12 5.09 25.66
CA SER A 705 17.73 4.27 24.61
C SER A 705 19.18 3.91 24.95
N SER A 706 19.72 2.90 24.27
CA SER A 706 21.16 2.62 24.23
C SER A 706 21.56 1.99 22.89
N SER A 707 22.85 2.02 22.60
CA SER A 707 23.50 1.45 21.41
C SER A 707 23.63 -0.08 21.46
N ASN A 708 24.15 -0.66 20.37
CA ASN A 708 24.54 -2.05 20.22
C ASN A 708 23.42 -3.07 20.46
N ARG A 709 22.20 -2.72 20.04
CA ARG A 709 20.98 -3.54 20.19
C ARG A 709 20.32 -3.68 18.81
N ILE A 710 19.13 -3.12 18.57
CA ILE A 710 18.60 -2.99 17.19
C ILE A 710 19.28 -1.76 16.56
N GLN A 711 20.26 -2.00 15.70
CA GLN A 711 21.26 -1.00 15.27
C GLN A 711 20.82 -0.16 14.08
N THR A 712 20.12 -0.78 13.13
CA THR A 712 19.74 -0.18 11.85
C THR A 712 18.43 -0.82 11.36
N ILE A 713 17.53 -0.01 10.82
CA ILE A 713 16.34 -0.47 10.08
C ILE A 713 16.71 -0.56 8.59
N ARG A 714 16.41 -1.68 7.92
CA ARG A 714 17.00 -2.08 6.62
C ARG A 714 15.90 -2.35 5.56
N PRO A 715 16.21 -2.28 4.25
CA PRO A 715 15.23 -2.45 3.16
C PRO A 715 14.34 -3.71 3.22
N LEU A 716 14.81 -4.79 3.84
CA LEU A 716 14.09 -6.08 3.97
C LEU A 716 14.06 -6.60 5.42
N GLY A 717 14.29 -5.72 6.41
CA GLY A 717 14.29 -6.09 7.82
C GLY A 717 15.11 -5.17 8.71
N PHE A 718 16.01 -5.72 9.51
CA PHE A 718 16.75 -4.95 10.52
C PHE A 718 18.14 -5.51 10.80
N GLN A 719 18.92 -4.75 11.57
CA GLN A 719 20.26 -5.11 12.02
C GLN A 719 20.29 -5.22 13.54
N VAL A 720 20.96 -6.26 14.06
CA VAL A 720 21.22 -6.43 15.50
C VAL A 720 22.72 -6.49 15.77
N GLY A 721 23.12 -5.90 16.90
CA GLY A 721 24.51 -5.87 17.34
C GLY A 721 24.93 -7.11 18.11
N SER A 722 25.86 -6.96 19.05
CA SER A 722 26.39 -8.02 19.91
C SER A 722 25.76 -8.11 21.32
N SER A 723 24.85 -7.21 21.71
CA SER A 723 24.22 -7.26 23.04
C SER A 723 23.41 -8.53 23.29
N SER A 724 23.46 -9.04 24.53
CA SER A 724 22.67 -10.20 24.99
C SER A 724 21.16 -9.99 24.91
N GLY A 725 20.70 -8.74 24.82
CA GLY A 725 19.29 -8.41 24.56
C GLY A 725 18.82 -8.72 23.13
N VAL A 726 19.72 -8.96 22.17
CA VAL A 726 19.36 -9.10 20.75
C VAL A 726 20.12 -10.18 19.95
N ASN A 727 21.30 -10.66 20.37
CA ASN A 727 22.10 -11.57 19.53
C ASN A 727 23.11 -12.45 20.30
N GLU A 728 22.87 -12.80 21.56
CA GLU A 728 23.72 -13.71 22.33
C GLU A 728 23.89 -15.06 21.61
N SER A 729 25.12 -15.55 21.50
CA SER A 729 25.40 -16.77 20.73
C SER A 729 24.69 -17.98 21.33
N GLY A 730 23.77 -18.58 20.56
CA GLY A 730 22.96 -19.73 20.99
C GLY A 730 21.68 -19.41 21.75
N ARG A 731 21.30 -18.13 21.97
CA ARG A 731 19.98 -17.76 22.51
C ARG A 731 18.98 -17.56 21.37
N ASP A 732 17.76 -18.05 21.52
CA ASP A 732 16.69 -17.79 20.55
C ASP A 732 15.99 -16.45 20.82
N TYR A 733 15.79 -15.71 19.74
CA TYR A 733 15.07 -14.44 19.68
C TYR A 733 13.90 -14.57 18.73
N TYR A 734 12.79 -13.95 19.09
CA TYR A 734 11.59 -13.81 18.27
C TYR A 734 11.47 -12.34 17.89
N TRP A 735 10.77 -12.01 16.81
CA TRP A 735 10.60 -10.63 16.41
C TRP A 735 9.22 -10.36 15.83
N ILE A 736 8.81 -9.10 15.96
CA ILE A 736 7.63 -8.51 15.33
C ILE A 736 8.12 -7.28 14.58
N ALA A 737 7.76 -7.16 13.31
CA ALA A 737 8.16 -6.07 12.45
C ALA A 737 6.92 -5.52 11.71
N PHE A 738 6.62 -4.25 11.93
CA PHE A 738 5.50 -3.55 11.33
C PHE A 738 5.96 -2.74 10.12
N ALA A 739 5.28 -2.84 8.99
CA ALA A 739 5.49 -1.96 7.84
C ALA A 739 4.86 -0.58 8.12
N ASP A 740 5.31 0.47 7.42
CA ASP A 740 4.64 1.79 7.44
C ASP A 740 3.66 1.84 6.26
N THR A 741 2.35 1.85 6.54
CA THR A 741 1.25 1.61 5.56
C THR A 741 0.06 2.53 5.81
N SER A 742 -1.03 2.37 5.04
CA SER A 742 -2.31 3.05 5.29
C SER A 742 -3.08 2.53 6.51
N LYS A 743 -2.66 1.39 7.09
CA LYS A 743 -3.24 0.77 8.30
C LYS A 743 -2.28 0.75 9.50
N VAL A 744 -1.01 1.13 9.28
CA VAL A 744 0.03 1.18 10.30
C VAL A 744 0.86 2.44 10.11
N VAL A 745 0.82 3.35 11.09
CA VAL A 745 1.57 4.61 11.04
C VAL A 745 2.66 4.62 12.10
N VAL A 746 3.90 4.82 11.66
CA VAL A 746 5.03 5.11 12.55
C VAL A 746 5.45 6.57 12.37
N ASN A 747 5.19 7.39 13.40
CA ASN A 747 5.55 8.80 13.35
C ASN A 747 6.09 9.30 14.70
N SER A 748 6.38 10.59 14.79
CA SER A 748 6.82 11.24 16.01
C SER A 748 6.19 12.61 16.20
N TYR A 749 6.21 13.12 17.42
CA TYR A 749 5.80 14.49 17.72
C TYR A 749 6.65 15.08 18.86
N SER A 750 6.83 16.40 18.83
CA SER A 750 7.40 17.14 19.96
C SER A 750 6.32 17.39 21.01
N GLY A 751 6.54 16.97 22.26
CA GLY A 751 5.67 17.29 23.39
C GLY A 751 5.67 18.78 23.71
N ASN A 752 4.57 19.29 24.26
CA ASN A 752 4.38 20.73 24.55
C ASN A 752 3.79 21.02 25.95
N GLY A 753 3.44 20.00 26.73
CA GLY A 753 2.85 20.12 28.07
C GLY A 753 1.36 20.45 28.11
N ASN A 754 0.71 20.67 26.96
CA ASN A 754 -0.71 21.02 26.91
C ASN A 754 -1.60 19.77 27.02
N ASP A 755 -2.51 19.77 27.99
CA ASP A 755 -3.50 18.71 28.23
C ASP A 755 -4.54 18.59 27.10
N ASN A 756 -5.10 17.40 26.88
CA ASN A 756 -6.13 17.11 25.86
C ASN A 756 -5.71 17.51 24.43
N ARG A 757 -4.44 17.29 24.11
CA ARG A 757 -3.84 17.61 22.82
C ARG A 757 -4.14 16.53 21.79
N ASN A 758 -4.76 16.91 20.68
CA ASN A 758 -4.96 16.00 19.55
C ASN A 758 -3.67 15.86 18.72
N ILE A 759 -3.27 14.62 18.44
CA ILE A 759 -2.27 14.22 17.43
C ILE A 759 -3.07 13.72 16.22
N THR A 760 -3.04 14.46 15.12
CA THR A 760 -3.88 14.23 13.93
C THR A 760 -3.07 14.16 12.65
N GLY A 761 -3.71 13.74 11.56
CA GLY A 761 -3.08 13.65 10.23
C GLY A 761 -2.51 12.27 9.92
N LEU A 762 -2.91 11.23 10.65
CA LEU A 762 -2.45 9.85 10.44
C LEU A 762 -3.00 9.21 9.14
N GLY A 763 -3.96 9.84 8.45
CA GLY A 763 -4.65 9.25 7.29
C GLY A 763 -5.68 8.16 7.63
N MET A 764 -5.58 7.56 8.82
CA MET A 764 -6.45 6.51 9.35
C MET A 764 -7.07 6.88 10.71
N ASN A 765 -8.09 6.14 11.15
CA ASN A 765 -8.57 6.20 12.53
C ASN A 765 -7.88 5.05 13.31
N PRO A 766 -6.97 5.33 14.24
CA PRO A 766 -6.28 4.26 14.98
C PRO A 766 -7.19 3.62 16.03
N GLU A 767 -6.96 2.33 16.28
CA GLU A 767 -7.58 1.53 17.35
C GLU A 767 -6.56 0.87 18.29
N PHE A 768 -5.26 1.01 18.00
CA PHE A 768 -4.18 0.79 18.96
C PHE A 768 -3.14 1.90 18.78
N VAL A 769 -2.60 2.43 19.89
CA VAL A 769 -1.46 3.36 19.87
C VAL A 769 -0.47 3.01 20.98
N TRP A 770 0.81 2.92 20.65
CA TRP A 770 1.93 2.77 21.57
C TRP A 770 2.88 3.97 21.44
N VAL A 771 3.18 4.64 22.55
CA VAL A 771 4.06 5.81 22.64
C VAL A 771 5.32 5.49 23.46
N LYS A 772 6.48 6.00 23.02
CA LYS A 772 7.72 6.10 23.82
C LYS A 772 8.43 7.43 23.61
N ARG A 773 8.75 8.11 24.71
CA ARG A 773 9.62 9.29 24.75
C ARG A 773 11.06 8.95 24.39
N SER A 774 11.75 9.84 23.69
CA SER A 774 13.17 9.73 23.30
C SER A 774 14.19 9.79 24.45
N ALA A 775 13.76 9.60 25.69
CA ALA A 775 14.54 9.73 26.92
C ALA A 775 14.05 8.71 27.98
N SER A 776 14.66 8.70 29.16
CA SER A 776 14.22 7.87 30.29
C SER A 776 12.77 8.18 30.66
N SER A 777 11.91 7.17 30.48
CA SER A 777 10.44 7.23 30.55
C SER A 777 9.94 5.82 30.27
N GLN A 778 8.83 5.40 30.88
CA GLN A 778 8.21 4.12 30.51
C GLN A 778 7.63 4.17 29.09
N SER A 779 7.52 3.00 28.44
CA SER A 779 6.69 2.81 27.24
C SER A 779 5.24 2.59 27.67
N VAL A 780 4.30 3.24 26.98
CA VAL A 780 2.86 3.20 27.31
C VAL A 780 2.02 2.99 26.06
N TRP A 781 0.90 2.28 26.16
CA TRP A 781 0.05 1.94 25.03
C TRP A 781 -1.44 1.89 25.42
N SER A 782 -2.34 1.98 24.45
CA SER A 782 -3.77 1.75 24.67
C SER A 782 -4.40 1.17 23.41
N ASP A 783 -5.55 0.51 23.55
CA ASP A 783 -6.36 -0.02 22.46
C ASP A 783 -7.84 0.40 22.62
N SER A 784 -8.64 0.21 21.57
CA SER A 784 -10.04 0.65 21.49
C SER A 784 -10.98 -0.05 22.50
N ALA A 785 -10.55 -1.13 23.15
CA ALA A 785 -11.30 -1.79 24.21
C ALA A 785 -11.05 -1.19 25.61
N PHE A 786 -10.01 -0.36 25.81
CA PHE A 786 -9.76 0.31 27.09
C PHE A 786 -10.84 1.37 27.40
N PRO A 787 -11.48 1.32 28.59
CA PRO A 787 -12.56 2.24 28.92
C PRO A 787 -12.04 3.60 29.42
N ASN A 788 -12.44 4.67 28.72
CA ASN A 788 -12.11 6.08 28.99
C ASN A 788 -10.61 6.40 28.76
N ASP A 789 -10.14 7.54 29.27
CA ASP A 789 -8.72 7.89 29.38
C ASP A 789 -8.00 6.92 30.34
N ARG A 790 -7.66 5.75 29.82
CA ARG A 790 -6.78 4.75 30.43
C ARG A 790 -5.73 4.31 29.42
N THR A 791 -4.51 4.20 29.90
CA THR A 791 -3.36 3.77 29.12
C THR A 791 -2.62 2.69 29.90
N ALA A 792 -2.38 1.57 29.23
CA ALA A 792 -1.61 0.45 29.73
C ALA A 792 -0.10 0.71 29.73
N TYR A 793 0.57 -0.04 30.59
CA TYR A 793 2.02 -0.24 30.56
C TYR A 793 2.35 -1.56 29.89
N TRP A 794 3.64 -1.78 29.61
CA TRP A 794 4.14 -3.12 29.30
C TRP A 794 4.47 -3.89 30.59
N GLY A 795 5.23 -3.28 31.50
CA GLY A 795 5.54 -3.84 32.82
C GLY A 795 4.36 -3.85 33.83
N PRO A 796 4.63 -4.07 35.13
CA PRO A 796 3.63 -4.44 36.15
C PRO A 796 2.69 -3.32 36.64
N ASN A 797 2.76 -2.10 36.09
CA ASN A 797 2.03 -0.94 36.63
C ASN A 797 0.56 -0.91 36.17
N SER A 798 -0.40 -0.70 37.06
CA SER A 798 -1.83 -0.58 36.72
C SER A 798 -2.11 0.48 35.63
N PRO A 799 -3.04 0.22 34.68
CA PRO A 799 -3.41 1.18 33.63
C PRO A 799 -3.84 2.54 34.19
N ALA A 800 -3.15 3.60 33.76
CA ALA A 800 -3.23 4.93 34.33
C ALA A 800 -3.82 5.96 33.35
N THR A 801 -4.38 7.05 33.90
CA THR A 801 -5.06 8.10 33.12
C THR A 801 -4.10 9.23 32.69
N ASN A 802 -4.63 10.24 31.99
CA ASN A 802 -3.93 11.44 31.52
C ASN A 802 -2.74 11.11 30.59
N ARG A 803 -2.90 10.11 29.72
CA ARG A 803 -1.84 9.62 28.83
C ARG A 803 -2.31 9.57 27.38
N ILE A 804 -2.71 8.42 26.85
CA ILE A 804 -3.48 8.28 25.61
C ILE A 804 -4.94 8.30 26.03
N GLN A 805 -5.63 9.42 25.75
CA GLN A 805 -6.90 9.76 26.41
C GLN A 805 -8.14 9.33 25.61
N SER A 806 -8.04 9.35 24.29
CA SER A 806 -9.10 8.91 23.38
C SER A 806 -8.55 8.68 21.96
N PHE A 807 -9.18 7.76 21.24
CA PHE A 807 -9.05 7.64 19.79
C PHE A 807 -10.02 8.63 19.12
N ILE A 808 -9.58 9.31 18.06
CA ILE A 808 -10.37 10.35 17.37
C ILE A 808 -10.27 10.15 15.86
N SER A 809 -11.19 10.74 15.07
CA SER A 809 -11.10 10.54 13.62
C SER A 809 -9.83 11.19 13.05
N GLY A 810 -9.02 10.38 12.36
CA GLY A 810 -7.72 10.81 11.83
C GLY A 810 -6.58 10.91 12.85
N GLY A 811 -6.72 10.37 14.07
CA GLY A 811 -5.68 10.49 15.10
C GLY A 811 -6.03 9.98 16.51
N PHE A 812 -5.30 10.48 17.52
CA PHE A 812 -5.51 10.18 18.93
C PHE A 812 -5.27 11.43 19.80
N GLN A 813 -5.80 11.44 21.02
CA GLN A 813 -5.60 12.52 21.99
C GLN A 813 -4.60 12.11 23.06
N ILE A 814 -3.71 13.03 23.45
CA ILE A 814 -2.76 12.87 24.55
C ILE A 814 -2.91 13.92 25.65
N GLY A 815 -2.70 13.47 26.87
CA GLY A 815 -2.74 14.27 28.08
C GLY A 815 -1.47 15.09 28.33
N SER A 816 -1.38 15.66 29.53
CA SER A 816 -0.26 16.46 30.02
C SER A 816 0.87 15.65 30.66
N ASN A 817 0.70 14.33 30.83
CA ASN A 817 1.69 13.49 31.52
C ASN A 817 3.06 13.44 30.80
N SER A 818 4.14 13.35 31.58
CA SER A 818 5.53 13.43 31.08
C SER A 818 6.04 12.18 30.34
N GLU A 819 5.27 11.10 30.35
CA GLU A 819 5.48 9.89 29.55
C GLU A 819 4.99 10.05 28.09
N VAL A 820 4.07 10.99 27.83
CA VAL A 820 3.48 11.23 26.49
C VAL A 820 3.67 12.64 25.95
N ASN A 821 3.83 13.70 26.76
CA ASN A 821 3.71 15.08 26.28
C ASN A 821 4.53 16.14 27.05
N ASN A 822 5.55 15.77 27.82
CA ASN A 822 6.47 16.76 28.41
C ASN A 822 7.07 17.68 27.34
N ASN A 823 7.12 18.99 27.60
CA ASN A 823 7.61 20.01 26.68
C ASN A 823 9.06 19.77 26.23
N GLY A 824 9.40 20.10 24.98
CA GLY A 824 10.76 20.03 24.46
C GLY A 824 11.36 18.63 24.34
N ASN A 825 10.53 17.58 24.33
CA ASN A 825 10.94 16.19 24.17
C ASN A 825 10.26 15.57 22.93
N THR A 826 10.95 14.65 22.24
CA THR A 826 10.37 13.88 21.13
C THR A 826 9.70 12.62 21.67
N TYR A 827 8.56 12.27 21.10
CA TYR A 827 7.84 11.02 21.35
C TYR A 827 7.68 10.30 20.01
N TYR A 828 8.08 9.04 19.96
CA TYR A 828 7.82 8.14 18.84
C TYR A 828 6.54 7.37 19.14
N TYR A 829 5.73 7.11 18.11
CA TYR A 829 4.55 6.28 18.25
C TYR A 829 4.35 5.31 17.08
N LEU A 830 3.78 4.16 17.42
CA LEU A 830 3.18 3.19 16.51
C LEU A 830 1.67 3.31 16.68
N ALA A 831 0.93 3.48 15.58
CA ALA A 831 -0.52 3.48 15.56
C ALA A 831 -1.01 2.41 14.57
N LEU A 832 -2.02 1.62 14.94
CA LEU A 832 -2.60 0.54 14.13
C LEU A 832 -4.09 0.78 13.91
N ALA A 833 -4.61 0.35 12.75
CA ALA A 833 -6.03 0.35 12.39
C ALA A 833 -6.41 -0.97 11.68
N PRO A 834 -7.67 -1.43 11.81
CA PRO A 834 -8.15 -2.65 11.16
C PRO A 834 -8.05 -2.62 9.63
#